data_AF-A0A7Z9ZKU3-F1
#
_entry.id   AF-A0A7Z9ZKU3-F1
#
_cell.length_a   1.000
_cell.length_b   1.000
_cell.length_c   1.000
_cell.angle_alpha   90.00
_cell.angle_beta   90.00
_cell.angle_gamma   90.00
#
_symmetry.space_group_name_H-M   'P 1'
#
loop_
_entity.id
_entity.type
_entity.pdbx_description
1 polymer ?
#
loop_
_entity_poly.entity_id
_entity_poly.type
_entity_poly.pdbx_seq_one_letter_code
_entity_poly.pdbx_strand_id
1 'polypeptide(L)'
;MRAGGVVLLAGALAVLAGLAFTRRAPGRTIALGAVLLFLLGAFNPPAFLEVHLSSYKGLSYALRYPDARLVFRGWNGFSRVDVVEATPIRSLPGQGFTCIGAPPPQRGLFVDGDDLSPITRLRDPTDLAPLTDCLLTALPYRLRPGAQVLVIDPRGGFDLWVALAEGAERVVAVEPNPLVVHAVRLQSDWTAVPYDHPRVDLAIEEGRSYLARSDPRYDVILLSLPATYHPVTSGAYSLAENYRETVEGFAAALDRLGEEGLLVVVRWLQTPPSESLRAFGLAVAALERVGENPAQSLVAVRSYNQMLILARRGPFTPQEVEQIRQFAADRSFDLVYVPGIRPDEVNRFNVLPSPDYYRAFTGLLEADDRTAWLVAYPYDVSPPTDDRPFFGHFFRWSQVGEVMAMAGHVWQPFGGAGYLVILGLLAVATTAAGVVVFLPLVGGRSGRLALRRERGVLARLIPFGFLGVAFLFVEIPLLQRFILFLGRPAYSMATVLGALLFFSGLGSLMSTRVRPGHATAILALLVLAYRLVGWEGLEPLLGMPLVARLAATVVGLAPLGFLMGIPFPTLLTRLQREAPALVPWAWGVNGAVSVVASVLAALLALSWGLGTVLAIGAACYLGAWLTGWAIPSRPRVGVPPSLAR
;
A
#
# COMPACT_ATOMS: atom_id res chain seq x y z
N MET A 1 13.86 12.37 -17.79
CA MET A 1 14.39 11.07 -18.25
C MET A 1 13.23 10.06 -18.27
N ARG A 2 13.06 9.27 -19.34
CA ARG A 2 11.98 8.26 -19.41
C ARG A 2 12.31 7.05 -18.55
N ALA A 3 11.31 6.25 -18.16
CA ALA A 3 11.49 5.06 -17.32
C ALA A 3 12.54 4.08 -17.88
N GLY A 4 12.52 3.80 -19.19
CA GLY A 4 13.53 2.95 -19.85
C GLY A 4 14.97 3.48 -19.74
N GLY A 5 15.14 4.80 -19.63
CA GLY A 5 16.46 5.41 -19.42
C GLY A 5 17.03 5.13 -18.02
N VAL A 6 16.17 5.05 -17.01
CA VAL A 6 16.57 4.71 -15.63
C VAL A 6 17.08 3.28 -15.53
N VAL A 7 16.47 2.34 -16.27
CA VAL A 7 16.95 0.94 -16.34
C VAL A 7 18.38 0.87 -16.87
N LEU A 8 18.67 1.63 -17.92
CA LEU A 8 20.02 1.70 -18.50
C LEU A 8 21.01 2.38 -17.55
N LEU A 9 20.59 3.43 -16.84
CA LEU A 9 21.42 4.07 -15.82
C LEU A 9 21.76 3.10 -14.67
N ALA A 10 20.79 2.33 -14.20
CA ALA A 10 21.01 1.28 -13.19
C ALA A 10 21.96 0.20 -13.71
N GLY A 11 21.81 -0.20 -14.98
CA GLY A 11 22.75 -1.09 -15.67
C GLY A 11 24.18 -0.52 -15.71
N ALA A 12 24.34 0.76 -16.01
CA ALA A 12 25.64 1.43 -16.00
C ALA A 12 26.28 1.41 -14.61
N LEU A 13 25.51 1.71 -13.55
CA LEU A 13 25.97 1.63 -12.17
C LEU A 13 26.38 0.19 -11.78
N ALA A 14 25.63 -0.82 -12.20
CA ALA A 14 25.97 -2.22 -11.94
C ALA A 14 27.29 -2.62 -12.63
N VAL A 15 27.51 -2.20 -13.88
CA VAL A 15 28.77 -2.47 -14.58
C VAL A 15 29.94 -1.70 -13.95
N LEU A 16 29.72 -0.45 -13.52
CA LEU A 16 30.69 0.35 -12.77
C LEU A 16 31.07 -0.32 -11.44
N ALA A 17 30.10 -0.88 -10.71
CA ALA A 17 30.38 -1.64 -9.50
C ALA A 17 31.18 -2.91 -9.81
N GLY A 18 30.85 -3.61 -10.91
CA GLY A 18 31.59 -4.77 -11.39
C GLY A 18 33.05 -4.46 -11.74
N LEU A 19 33.33 -3.27 -12.29
CA LEU A 19 34.69 -2.82 -12.62
C LEU A 19 35.64 -2.85 -11.42
N ALA A 20 35.15 -2.58 -10.20
CA ALA A 20 35.94 -2.64 -8.97
C ALA A 20 36.52 -4.05 -8.69
N PHE A 21 35.92 -5.10 -9.26
CA PHE A 21 36.34 -6.50 -9.09
C PHE A 21 37.12 -7.06 -10.29
N THR A 22 37.19 -6.33 -11.41
CA THR A 22 37.88 -6.79 -12.62
C THR A 22 39.38 -6.44 -12.59
N ARG A 23 40.24 -7.46 -12.66
CA ARG A 23 41.72 -7.29 -12.67
C ARG A 23 42.36 -7.33 -14.06
N ARG A 24 41.64 -7.78 -15.10
CA ARG A 24 42.17 -7.95 -16.47
C ARG A 24 41.88 -6.73 -17.35
N ALA A 25 42.90 -6.21 -18.03
CA ALA A 25 42.79 -5.05 -18.93
C ALA A 25 41.68 -5.16 -20.01
N PRO A 26 41.51 -6.26 -20.76
CA PRO A 26 40.45 -6.36 -21.78
C PRO A 26 39.03 -6.39 -21.17
N GLY A 27 38.88 -6.88 -19.93
CA GLY A 27 37.60 -6.81 -19.23
C GLY A 27 37.20 -5.39 -18.84
N ARG A 28 38.20 -4.54 -18.52
CA ARG A 28 37.97 -3.14 -18.14
C ARG A 28 37.55 -2.30 -19.34
N THR A 29 38.16 -2.48 -20.51
CA THR A 29 37.78 -1.73 -21.73
C THR A 29 36.37 -2.08 -22.19
N ILE A 30 36.00 -3.36 -22.17
CA ILE A 30 34.64 -3.82 -22.52
C ILE A 30 33.62 -3.23 -21.54
N ALA A 31 33.89 -3.30 -20.23
CA ALA A 31 32.99 -2.77 -19.22
C ALA A 31 32.85 -1.24 -19.30
N LEU A 32 33.94 -0.49 -19.55
CA LEU A 32 33.86 0.96 -19.78
C LEU A 32 33.06 1.30 -21.04
N GLY A 33 33.24 0.53 -22.13
CA GLY A 33 32.43 0.66 -23.34
C GLY A 33 30.95 0.40 -23.08
N ALA A 34 30.62 -0.63 -22.30
CA ALA A 34 29.25 -0.94 -21.89
C ALA A 34 28.64 0.16 -21.00
N VAL A 35 29.41 0.72 -20.06
CA VAL A 35 28.98 1.87 -19.24
C VAL A 35 28.65 3.07 -20.12
N LEU A 36 29.54 3.42 -21.07
CA LEU A 36 29.29 4.52 -21.99
C LEU A 36 28.05 4.28 -22.84
N LEU A 37 27.88 3.07 -23.38
CA LEU A 37 26.70 2.68 -24.16
C LEU A 37 25.42 2.82 -23.33
N PHE A 38 25.42 2.34 -22.09
CA PHE A 38 24.28 2.46 -21.18
C PHE A 38 23.99 3.91 -20.79
N LEU A 39 25.01 4.73 -20.54
CA LEU A 39 24.82 6.16 -20.28
C LEU A 39 24.24 6.89 -21.49
N LEU A 40 24.73 6.62 -22.71
CA LEU A 40 24.20 7.19 -23.94
C LEU A 40 22.74 6.74 -24.17
N GLY A 41 22.47 5.45 -24.02
CA GLY A 41 21.12 4.90 -24.12
C GLY A 41 20.18 5.40 -23.02
N ALA A 42 20.69 5.79 -21.85
CA ALA A 42 19.84 6.30 -20.76
C ALA A 42 19.15 7.62 -21.16
N PHE A 43 19.79 8.47 -21.95
CA PHE A 43 19.20 9.72 -22.44
C PHE A 43 18.30 9.51 -23.66
N ASN A 44 18.57 8.49 -24.48
CA ASN A 44 17.74 8.11 -25.63
C ASN A 44 17.43 6.60 -25.57
N PRO A 45 16.51 6.18 -24.69
CA PRO A 45 16.25 4.76 -24.50
C PRO A 45 15.65 4.15 -25.78
N PRO A 46 16.11 2.96 -26.18
CA PRO A 46 15.57 2.28 -27.35
C PRO A 46 14.08 1.94 -27.13
N ALA A 47 13.31 1.90 -28.22
CA ALA A 47 11.85 1.75 -28.19
C ALA A 47 11.37 0.48 -27.46
N PHE A 48 12.15 -0.60 -27.46
CA PHE A 48 11.78 -1.83 -26.74
C PHE A 48 11.81 -1.70 -25.21
N LEU A 49 12.44 -0.65 -24.67
CA LEU A 49 12.41 -0.31 -23.24
C LEU A 49 11.27 0.67 -22.90
N GLU A 50 10.43 1.03 -23.88
CA GLU A 50 9.27 1.86 -23.64
C GLU A 50 8.22 1.08 -22.85
N VAL A 51 7.86 1.62 -21.69
CA VAL A 51 6.81 1.05 -20.85
C VAL A 51 5.46 1.37 -21.50
N HIS A 52 4.83 0.33 -22.05
CA HIS A 52 3.53 0.46 -22.68
C HIS A 52 2.44 0.44 -21.62
N LEU A 53 1.52 1.41 -21.70
CA LEU A 53 0.37 1.45 -20.82
C LEU A 53 -0.61 0.35 -21.24
N SER A 54 -1.18 -0.35 -20.24
CA SER A 54 -2.24 -1.33 -20.50
C SER A 54 -3.43 -0.69 -21.20
N SER A 55 -4.02 -1.40 -22.17
CA SER A 55 -5.23 -0.96 -22.88
C SER A 55 -6.47 -0.88 -21.98
N TYR A 56 -6.41 -1.44 -20.77
CA TYR A 56 -7.50 -1.48 -19.79
C TYR A 56 -7.42 -0.37 -18.73
N LYS A 57 -6.43 0.52 -18.84
CA LYS A 57 -6.27 1.66 -17.94
C LYS A 57 -7.21 2.82 -18.34
N GLY A 58 -7.69 3.57 -17.36
CA GLY A 58 -8.62 4.70 -17.57
C GLY A 58 -8.14 5.69 -18.64
N LEU A 59 -6.84 6.03 -18.64
CA LEU A 59 -6.22 6.91 -19.64
C LEU A 59 -6.31 6.33 -21.07
N SER A 60 -6.11 5.02 -21.23
CA SER A 60 -6.21 4.34 -22.52
C SER A 60 -7.63 4.41 -23.09
N TYR A 61 -8.66 4.41 -22.23
CA TYR A 61 -10.03 4.63 -22.65
C TYR A 61 -10.31 6.09 -22.99
N ALA A 62 -9.84 7.04 -22.17
CA ALA A 62 -10.03 8.46 -22.42
C ALA A 62 -9.39 8.93 -23.74
N LEU A 63 -8.23 8.37 -24.10
CA LEU A 63 -7.56 8.67 -25.37
C LEU A 63 -8.27 8.10 -26.61
N ARG A 64 -9.31 7.28 -26.44
CA ARG A 64 -10.14 6.79 -27.56
C ARG A 64 -11.30 7.72 -27.91
N TYR A 65 -11.56 8.78 -27.12
CA TYR A 65 -12.55 9.76 -27.53
C TYR A 65 -12.12 10.46 -28.83
N PRO A 66 -13.05 10.75 -29.77
CA PRO A 66 -12.69 11.28 -31.08
C PRO A 66 -11.91 12.60 -31.05
N ASP A 67 -12.16 13.41 -30.03
CA ASP A 67 -11.54 14.72 -29.81
C ASP A 67 -10.48 14.72 -28.70
N ALA A 68 -10.07 13.54 -28.22
CA ALA A 68 -9.10 13.40 -27.14
C ALA A 68 -7.75 14.00 -27.51
N ARG A 69 -7.23 14.88 -26.64
CA ARG A 69 -5.90 15.47 -26.75
C ARG A 69 -5.17 15.36 -25.43
N LEU A 70 -3.96 14.81 -25.49
CA LEU A 70 -3.05 14.83 -24.36
C LEU A 70 -2.44 16.24 -24.24
N VAL A 71 -2.82 16.98 -23.20
CA VAL A 71 -2.37 18.36 -22.99
C VAL A 71 -1.15 18.46 -22.09
N PHE A 72 -0.95 17.46 -21.22
CA PHE A 72 0.24 17.36 -20.37
C PHE A 72 0.63 15.91 -20.14
N ARG A 73 1.94 15.67 -20.03
CA ARG A 73 2.51 14.40 -19.56
C ARG A 73 3.82 14.67 -18.81
N GLY A 74 3.93 14.13 -17.60
CA GLY A 74 5.13 14.23 -16.77
C GLY A 74 5.42 12.96 -15.98
N TRP A 75 6.65 12.87 -15.48
CA TRP A 75 7.10 11.78 -14.60
C TRP A 75 7.92 12.34 -13.44
N ASN A 76 7.81 11.69 -12.29
CA ASN A 76 8.73 11.85 -11.17
C ASN A 76 9.22 10.47 -10.71
N GLY A 77 9.92 10.40 -9.58
CA GLY A 77 10.55 9.16 -9.10
C GLY A 77 9.59 8.03 -8.70
N PHE A 78 8.27 8.26 -8.70
CA PHE A 78 7.28 7.31 -8.19
C PHE A 78 5.93 7.34 -8.91
N SER A 79 5.72 8.24 -9.87
CA SER A 79 4.45 8.36 -10.59
C SER A 79 4.63 8.97 -11.98
N ARG A 80 3.67 8.66 -12.86
CA ARG A 80 3.41 9.34 -14.12
C ARG A 80 2.09 10.10 -14.01
N VAL A 81 2.06 11.35 -14.47
CA VAL A 81 0.84 12.17 -14.49
C VAL A 81 0.55 12.59 -15.93
N ASP A 82 -0.68 12.36 -16.38
CA ASP A 82 -1.17 12.78 -17.70
C ASP A 82 -2.42 13.66 -17.50
N VAL A 83 -2.59 14.69 -18.35
CA VAL A 83 -3.83 15.45 -18.44
C VAL A 83 -4.37 15.32 -19.85
N VAL A 84 -5.64 14.93 -19.96
CA VAL A 84 -6.34 14.74 -21.23
C VAL A 84 -7.52 15.70 -21.31
N GLU A 85 -7.66 16.34 -22.47
CA GLU A 85 -8.82 17.11 -22.85
C GLU A 85 -9.69 16.29 -23.81
N ALA A 86 -10.97 16.13 -23.50
CA ALA A 86 -11.97 15.58 -24.41
C ALA A 86 -13.36 16.03 -23.94
N THR A 87 -14.25 16.35 -24.88
CA THR A 87 -15.63 16.81 -24.61
C THR A 87 -16.45 15.83 -23.75
N PRO A 88 -16.31 14.50 -23.89
CA PRO A 88 -17.05 13.54 -23.07
C PRO A 88 -16.53 13.41 -21.62
N ILE A 89 -15.38 13.98 -21.27
CA ILE A 89 -14.86 13.90 -19.90
C ILE A 89 -15.73 14.78 -19.00
N ARG A 90 -16.58 14.11 -18.22
CA ARG A 90 -17.47 14.72 -17.24
C ARG A 90 -17.53 13.82 -16.01
N SER A 91 -17.23 14.40 -14.86
CA SER A 91 -17.17 13.75 -13.57
C SER A 91 -17.79 14.70 -12.54
N LEU A 92 -18.95 14.29 -12.01
CA LEU A 92 -19.65 14.97 -10.93
C LEU A 92 -20.07 13.90 -9.90
N PRO A 93 -19.10 13.28 -9.22
CA PRO A 93 -19.38 12.17 -8.32
C PRO A 93 -20.21 12.64 -7.11
N GLY A 94 -21.12 11.81 -6.64
CA GLY A 94 -21.94 12.12 -5.46
C GLY A 94 -23.11 13.08 -5.73
N GLN A 95 -23.49 13.28 -7.00
CA GLN A 95 -24.63 14.08 -7.41
C GLN A 95 -25.98 13.42 -7.02
N GLY A 96 -26.94 14.22 -6.55
CA GLY A 96 -28.33 13.79 -6.29
C GLY A 96 -29.15 13.59 -7.57
N PHE A 97 -30.16 12.71 -7.52
CA PHE A 97 -30.99 12.37 -8.69
C PHE A 97 -31.81 13.54 -9.24
N THR A 98 -32.21 14.46 -8.38
CA THR A 98 -32.99 15.64 -8.77
C THR A 98 -32.13 16.71 -9.44
N CYS A 99 -30.81 16.50 -9.52
CA CYS A 99 -29.91 17.45 -10.11
C CYS A 99 -29.84 17.30 -11.64
N ILE A 100 -30.19 18.38 -12.34
CA ILE A 100 -30.22 18.44 -13.81
C ILE A 100 -28.97 19.14 -14.38
N GLY A 101 -28.14 19.75 -13.51
CA GLY A 101 -26.94 20.48 -13.90
C GLY A 101 -25.82 19.57 -14.42
N ALA A 102 -25.16 20.00 -15.50
CA ALA A 102 -23.90 19.41 -15.96
C ALA A 102 -22.72 20.14 -15.32
N PRO A 103 -21.61 19.45 -15.02
CA PRO A 103 -20.40 20.14 -14.60
C PRO A 103 -19.92 21.08 -15.70
N PRO A 104 -19.24 22.20 -15.36
CA PRO A 104 -18.50 22.99 -16.33
C PRO A 104 -17.49 22.11 -17.09
N PRO A 105 -16.95 22.56 -18.23
CA PRO A 105 -15.97 21.77 -18.97
C PRO A 105 -14.84 21.25 -18.08
N GLN A 106 -14.46 19.98 -18.23
CA GLN A 106 -13.42 19.33 -17.43
C GLN A 106 -12.31 18.76 -18.31
N ARG A 107 -11.08 18.83 -17.80
CA ARG A 107 -9.96 18.00 -18.27
C ARG A 107 -9.76 16.85 -17.29
N GLY A 108 -9.38 15.69 -17.77
CA GLY A 108 -9.11 14.51 -16.95
C GLY A 108 -7.63 14.44 -16.55
N LEU A 109 -7.32 14.54 -15.26
CA LEU A 109 -6.00 14.23 -14.72
C LEU A 109 -5.96 12.74 -14.36
N PHE A 110 -4.90 12.05 -14.78
CA PHE A 110 -4.67 10.64 -14.51
C PHE A 110 -3.31 10.45 -13.82
N VAL A 111 -3.26 9.56 -12.85
CA VAL A 111 -2.02 9.13 -12.18
C VAL A 111 -1.77 7.67 -12.52
N ASP A 112 -0.58 7.36 -13.06
CA ASP A 112 -0.20 6.03 -13.54
C ASP A 112 -1.21 5.42 -14.53
N GLY A 113 -1.86 6.30 -15.30
CA GLY A 113 -2.84 5.96 -16.31
C GLY A 113 -4.24 5.61 -15.78
N ASP A 114 -4.49 5.79 -14.48
CA ASP A 114 -5.79 5.51 -13.84
C ASP A 114 -6.28 6.71 -13.00
N ASP A 115 -7.35 6.49 -12.23
CA ASP A 115 -7.85 7.44 -11.22
C ASP A 115 -8.17 8.83 -11.79
N LEU A 116 -9.12 8.87 -12.73
CA LEU A 116 -9.59 10.11 -13.35
C LEU A 116 -10.00 11.11 -12.27
N SER A 117 -9.23 12.19 -12.15
CA SER A 117 -9.51 13.33 -11.27
C SER A 117 -9.85 14.55 -12.14
N PRO A 118 -11.04 15.15 -12.02
CA PRO A 118 -11.42 16.26 -12.89
C PRO A 118 -10.68 17.55 -12.52
N ILE A 119 -10.10 18.21 -13.52
CA ILE A 119 -9.71 19.62 -13.48
C ILE A 119 -10.86 20.40 -14.10
N THR A 120 -11.68 21.05 -13.26
CA THR A 120 -12.89 21.76 -13.70
C THR A 120 -12.57 23.19 -14.10
N ARG A 121 -13.10 23.62 -15.25
CA ARG A 121 -12.96 24.99 -15.74
C ARG A 121 -13.82 25.96 -14.94
N LEU A 122 -13.18 26.71 -14.05
CA LEU A 122 -13.81 27.73 -13.21
C LEU A 122 -12.95 28.99 -13.21
N ARG A 123 -13.58 30.16 -13.03
CA ARG A 123 -12.87 31.43 -12.80
C ARG A 123 -12.95 31.84 -11.34
N ASP A 124 -14.12 31.62 -10.73
CA ASP A 124 -14.39 31.94 -9.34
C ASP A 124 -15.11 30.76 -8.66
N PRO A 125 -14.90 30.52 -7.35
CA PRO A 125 -15.68 29.52 -6.60
C PRO A 125 -17.21 29.65 -6.79
N THR A 126 -17.76 30.85 -6.96
CA THR A 126 -19.20 31.05 -7.18
C THR A 126 -19.73 30.42 -8.46
N ASP A 127 -18.86 30.17 -9.45
CA ASP A 127 -19.24 29.48 -10.69
C ASP A 127 -19.72 28.05 -10.43
N LEU A 128 -19.31 27.45 -9.30
CA LEU A 128 -19.71 26.10 -8.88
C LEU A 128 -20.92 26.10 -7.93
N ALA A 129 -21.28 27.23 -7.31
CA ALA A 129 -22.36 27.31 -6.32
C ALA A 129 -23.72 26.75 -6.80
N PRO A 130 -24.14 26.90 -8.07
CA PRO A 130 -25.38 26.28 -8.54
C PRO A 130 -25.36 24.74 -8.54
N LEU A 131 -24.16 24.14 -8.53
CA LEU A 131 -23.97 22.70 -8.54
C LEU A 131 -23.64 22.13 -7.18
N THR A 132 -23.09 22.91 -6.24
CA THR A 132 -22.79 22.41 -4.90
C THR A 132 -24.06 22.02 -4.15
N ASP A 133 -25.20 22.67 -4.46
CA ASP A 133 -26.50 22.24 -3.97
C ASP A 133 -26.88 20.81 -4.37
N CYS A 134 -26.23 20.23 -5.36
CA CYS A 134 -26.48 18.86 -5.77
C CYS A 134 -25.51 17.83 -5.20
N LEU A 135 -24.46 18.27 -4.50
CA LEU A 135 -23.34 17.41 -4.13
C LEU A 135 -23.50 16.89 -2.72
N LEU A 136 -23.33 15.59 -2.56
CA LEU A 136 -23.28 14.94 -1.25
C LEU A 136 -22.16 15.55 -0.37
N THR A 137 -21.04 15.94 -0.96
CA THR A 137 -19.90 16.57 -0.29
C THR A 137 -20.12 18.03 0.11
N ALA A 138 -21.25 18.65 -0.23
CA ALA A 138 -21.60 19.98 0.28
C ALA A 138 -22.11 19.95 1.74
N LEU A 139 -22.70 18.82 2.17
CA LEU A 139 -23.29 18.67 3.50
C LEU A 139 -22.37 19.10 4.67
N PRO A 140 -21.08 18.71 4.73
CA PRO A 140 -20.20 19.08 5.84
C PRO A 140 -20.06 20.60 6.01
N TYR A 141 -19.99 21.34 4.90
CA TYR A 141 -19.80 22.80 4.91
C TYR A 141 -21.08 23.55 5.29
N ARG A 142 -22.25 22.95 5.10
CA ARG A 142 -23.53 23.51 5.57
C ARG A 142 -23.75 23.30 7.05
N LEU A 143 -23.24 22.20 7.59
CA LEU A 143 -23.19 21.96 9.02
C LEU A 143 -22.13 22.86 9.69
N ARG A 144 -21.07 23.23 8.96
CA ARG A 144 -19.95 24.06 9.43
C ARG A 144 -19.71 25.26 8.50
N PRO A 145 -20.60 26.26 8.48
CA PRO A 145 -20.42 27.44 7.66
C PRO A 145 -19.15 28.20 8.08
N GLY A 146 -18.35 28.66 7.12
CA GLY A 146 -17.10 29.36 7.41
C GLY A 146 -15.98 28.47 7.96
N ALA A 147 -16.07 27.14 7.81
CA ALA A 147 -15.09 26.19 8.34
C ALA A 147 -13.63 26.46 7.95
N GLN A 148 -12.71 26.16 8.87
CA GLN A 148 -11.32 25.84 8.54
C GLN A 148 -11.24 24.38 8.09
N VAL A 149 -10.87 24.19 6.82
CA VAL A 149 -10.95 22.89 6.13
C VAL A 149 -9.57 22.32 5.89
N LEU A 150 -9.41 21.02 6.08
CA LEU A 150 -8.29 20.22 5.60
C LEU A 150 -8.80 19.24 4.53
N VAL A 151 -8.26 19.31 3.31
CA VAL A 151 -8.55 18.36 2.24
C VAL A 151 -7.30 17.55 1.95
N ILE A 152 -7.39 16.23 2.11
CA ILE A 152 -6.29 15.29 1.89
C ILE A 152 -6.46 14.60 0.54
N ASP A 153 -5.44 14.69 -0.31
CA ASP A 153 -5.37 14.15 -1.68
C ASP A 153 -6.40 14.74 -2.67
N PRO A 154 -6.51 16.09 -2.80
CA PRO A 154 -7.49 16.74 -3.64
C PRO A 154 -7.27 16.53 -5.15
N ARG A 155 -6.08 16.11 -5.58
CA ARG A 155 -5.69 15.85 -6.98
C ARG A 155 -6.07 16.91 -8.01
N GLY A 156 -7.18 16.70 -8.74
CA GLY A 156 -7.69 17.64 -9.75
C GLY A 156 -8.20 18.95 -9.13
N GLY A 157 -8.37 18.97 -7.80
CA GLY A 157 -8.78 20.14 -7.03
C GLY A 157 -10.29 20.34 -6.95
N PHE A 158 -11.10 19.37 -7.37
CA PHE A 158 -12.56 19.49 -7.33
C PHE A 158 -13.09 19.69 -5.91
N ASP A 159 -12.59 18.93 -4.94
CA ASP A 159 -12.98 19.06 -3.53
C ASP A 159 -12.58 20.42 -2.94
N LEU A 160 -11.49 21.02 -3.42
CA LEU A 160 -11.10 22.39 -3.04
C LEU A 160 -12.12 23.40 -3.56
N TRP A 161 -12.59 23.23 -4.80
CA TRP A 161 -13.63 24.10 -5.35
C TRP A 161 -14.95 23.97 -4.61
N VAL A 162 -15.36 22.76 -4.23
CA VAL A 162 -16.58 22.56 -3.42
C VAL A 162 -16.46 23.28 -2.07
N ALA A 163 -15.33 23.12 -1.36
CA ALA A 163 -15.10 23.80 -0.09
C ALA A 163 -15.15 25.33 -0.23
N LEU A 164 -14.49 25.88 -1.25
CA LEU A 164 -14.46 27.33 -1.50
C LEU A 164 -15.82 27.90 -1.89
N ALA A 165 -16.60 27.15 -2.68
CA ALA A 165 -17.93 27.51 -3.15
C ALA A 165 -18.99 27.45 -2.04
N GLU A 166 -18.86 26.49 -1.10
CA GLU A 166 -19.70 26.43 0.12
C GLU A 166 -19.20 27.37 1.24
N GLY A 167 -18.24 28.25 0.93
CA GLY A 167 -17.90 29.38 1.82
C GLY A 167 -16.87 29.08 2.91
N ALA A 168 -16.03 28.04 2.77
CA ALA A 168 -14.93 27.79 3.71
C ALA A 168 -14.02 29.02 3.87
N GLU A 169 -13.70 29.39 5.11
CA GLU A 169 -12.87 30.59 5.38
C GLU A 169 -11.42 30.36 4.92
N ARG A 170 -10.90 29.17 5.22
CA ARG A 170 -9.55 28.74 4.89
C ARG A 170 -9.54 27.26 4.55
N VAL A 171 -8.78 26.86 3.53
CA VAL A 171 -8.65 25.48 3.09
C VAL A 171 -7.17 25.10 3.03
N VAL A 172 -6.76 24.08 3.77
CA VAL A 172 -5.45 23.47 3.62
C VAL A 172 -5.57 22.29 2.68
N ALA A 173 -4.82 22.31 1.58
CA ALA A 173 -4.72 21.23 0.61
C ALA A 173 -3.44 20.42 0.89
N VAL A 174 -3.58 19.16 1.29
CA VAL A 174 -2.44 18.23 1.44
C VAL A 174 -2.40 17.33 0.22
N GLU A 175 -1.45 17.59 -0.67
CA GLU A 175 -1.25 16.80 -1.89
C GLU A 175 0.16 16.17 -1.85
N PRO A 176 0.27 14.84 -1.72
CA PRO A 176 1.56 14.19 -1.65
C PRO A 176 2.30 14.31 -2.97
N ASN A 177 1.66 14.41 -4.14
CA ASN A 177 2.36 14.38 -5.42
C ASN A 177 2.62 15.80 -5.97
N PRO A 178 3.85 16.36 -5.86
CA PRO A 178 4.15 17.68 -6.43
C PRO A 178 3.96 17.76 -7.95
N LEU A 179 4.03 16.62 -8.66
CA LEU A 179 3.80 16.60 -10.10
C LEU A 179 2.32 16.79 -10.44
N VAL A 180 1.40 16.37 -9.57
CA VAL A 180 -0.05 16.61 -9.73
C VAL A 180 -0.34 18.11 -9.62
N VAL A 181 0.16 18.77 -8.57
CA VAL A 181 0.04 20.22 -8.40
C VAL A 181 0.64 20.96 -9.60
N HIS A 182 1.83 20.55 -10.04
CA HIS A 182 2.46 21.15 -11.21
C HIS A 182 1.62 20.97 -12.49
N ALA A 183 1.05 19.78 -12.71
CA ALA A 183 0.18 19.51 -13.84
C ALA A 183 -1.07 20.41 -13.85
N VAL A 184 -1.70 20.62 -12.68
CA VAL A 184 -2.86 21.52 -12.53
C VAL A 184 -2.47 22.98 -12.75
N ARG A 185 -1.34 23.43 -12.19
CA ARG A 185 -0.81 24.80 -12.40
C ARG A 185 -0.55 25.12 -13.87
N LEU A 186 -0.07 24.16 -14.66
CA LEU A 186 0.13 24.32 -16.09
C LEU A 186 -1.18 24.50 -16.89
N GLN A 187 -2.34 24.35 -16.25
CA GLN A 187 -3.65 24.62 -16.86
C GLN A 187 -4.15 26.04 -16.58
N SER A 188 -3.32 26.94 -16.03
CA SER A 188 -3.70 28.30 -15.63
C SER A 188 -4.30 29.15 -16.76
N ASP A 189 -3.88 28.92 -18.01
CA ASP A 189 -4.42 29.62 -19.18
C ASP A 189 -5.86 29.18 -19.52
N TRP A 190 -6.28 28.02 -19.03
CA TRP A 190 -7.58 27.41 -19.33
C TRP A 190 -8.58 27.57 -18.17
N THR A 191 -8.10 27.50 -16.92
CA THR A 191 -8.90 27.59 -15.69
C THR A 191 -8.12 28.30 -14.57
N ALA A 192 -8.84 28.91 -13.62
CA ALA A 192 -8.22 29.30 -12.35
C ALA A 192 -7.65 28.06 -11.64
N VAL A 193 -6.54 28.23 -10.92
CA VAL A 193 -5.83 27.15 -10.25
C VAL A 193 -6.29 27.08 -8.79
N PRO A 194 -6.96 25.99 -8.36
CA PRO A 194 -7.48 25.90 -6.98
C PRO A 194 -6.37 25.94 -5.93
N TYR A 195 -5.21 25.36 -6.24
CA TYR A 195 -4.03 25.33 -5.35
C TYR A 195 -3.39 26.69 -5.10
N ASP A 196 -3.65 27.69 -5.94
CA ASP A 196 -3.07 29.03 -5.84
C ASP A 196 -4.12 30.07 -5.40
N HIS A 197 -5.32 29.62 -5.03
CA HIS A 197 -6.39 30.50 -4.56
C HIS A 197 -6.02 31.14 -3.21
N PRO A 198 -6.33 32.42 -2.94
CA PRO A 198 -5.88 33.13 -1.72
C PRO A 198 -6.33 32.50 -0.38
N ARG A 199 -7.44 31.76 -0.39
CA ARG A 199 -7.94 31.01 0.77
C ARG A 199 -7.36 29.59 0.89
N VAL A 200 -6.47 29.18 -0.01
CA VAL A 200 -5.91 27.82 -0.07
C VAL A 200 -4.43 27.83 0.30
N ASP A 201 -4.07 27.06 1.33
CA ASP A 201 -2.69 26.77 1.67
C ASP A 201 -2.30 25.37 1.22
N LEU A 202 -1.26 25.27 0.39
CA LEU A 202 -0.78 24.00 -0.12
C LEU A 202 0.34 23.42 0.75
N ALA A 203 0.17 22.18 1.20
CA ALA A 203 1.21 21.36 1.80
C ALA A 203 1.55 20.17 0.89
N ILE A 204 2.82 20.10 0.43
CA ILE A 204 3.34 18.94 -0.33
C ILE A 204 3.86 17.90 0.67
N GLU A 205 2.97 17.06 1.16
CA GLU A 205 3.28 16.03 2.15
C GLU A 205 2.28 14.88 2.07
N GLU A 206 2.61 13.74 2.66
CA GLU A 206 1.69 12.62 2.79
C GLU A 206 0.69 12.88 3.95
N GLY A 207 -0.57 12.50 3.74
CA GLY A 207 -1.69 12.83 4.63
C GLY A 207 -1.53 12.34 6.06
N ARG A 208 -1.08 11.09 6.28
CA ARG A 208 -0.84 10.54 7.64
C ARG A 208 0.28 11.27 8.34
N SER A 209 1.37 11.57 7.63
CA SER A 209 2.49 12.36 8.16
C SER A 209 2.05 13.77 8.57
N TYR A 210 1.16 14.38 7.79
CA TYR A 210 0.59 15.70 8.10
C TYR A 210 -0.33 15.67 9.32
N LEU A 211 -1.21 14.67 9.41
CA LEU A 211 -2.14 14.49 10.53
C LEU A 211 -1.43 14.20 11.86
N ALA A 212 -0.21 13.64 11.83
CA ALA A 212 0.59 13.36 13.02
C ALA A 212 1.17 14.60 13.71
N ARG A 213 0.96 15.81 13.17
CA ARG A 213 1.43 17.08 13.76
C ARG A 213 0.49 17.56 14.87
N SER A 214 1.02 18.36 15.80
CA SER A 214 0.23 18.86 16.96
C SER A 214 -0.76 19.98 16.61
N ASP A 215 -0.45 20.85 15.64
CA ASP A 215 -1.30 22.00 15.23
C ASP A 215 -1.30 22.21 13.71
N PRO A 216 -2.29 22.87 13.09
CA PRO A 216 -3.56 23.39 13.66
C PRO A 216 -4.74 22.40 13.60
N ARG A 217 -5.81 22.62 14.39
CA ARG A 217 -7.07 21.84 14.31
C ARG A 217 -8.00 22.35 13.20
N TYR A 218 -8.97 21.52 12.78
CA TYR A 218 -9.87 21.82 11.66
C TYR A 218 -11.35 21.55 12.00
N ASP A 219 -12.24 22.32 11.39
CA ASP A 219 -13.69 22.14 11.52
C ASP A 219 -14.21 21.09 10.52
N VAL A 220 -13.53 20.91 9.39
CA VAL A 220 -13.81 19.85 8.42
C VAL A 220 -12.51 19.22 7.95
N ILE A 221 -12.37 17.91 8.11
CA ILE A 221 -11.28 17.13 7.51
C ILE A 221 -11.89 16.20 6.47
N LEU A 222 -11.62 16.46 5.20
CA LEU A 222 -12.09 15.64 4.07
C LEU A 222 -10.98 14.70 3.61
N LEU A 223 -11.25 13.40 3.71
CA LEU A 223 -10.49 12.36 3.03
C LEU A 223 -11.06 12.17 1.62
N SER A 224 -10.46 12.84 0.63
CA SER A 224 -10.90 12.75 -0.77
C SER A 224 -10.90 11.30 -1.26
N LEU A 225 -11.80 11.01 -2.22
CA LEU A 225 -11.89 9.75 -2.95
C LEU A 225 -11.33 9.91 -4.37
N PRO A 226 -10.01 9.96 -4.54
CA PRO A 226 -9.42 10.09 -5.86
C PRO A 226 -9.45 8.80 -6.69
N ALA A 227 -9.60 7.64 -6.02
CA ALA A 227 -9.59 6.34 -6.66
C ALA A 227 -10.87 6.13 -7.47
N THR A 228 -10.74 5.55 -8.66
CA THR A 228 -11.92 5.18 -9.46
C THR A 228 -12.68 4.02 -8.82
N TYR A 229 -13.95 3.86 -9.18
CA TYR A 229 -14.72 2.70 -8.78
C TYR A 229 -14.04 1.40 -9.26
N HIS A 230 -13.69 0.56 -8.28
CA HIS A 230 -13.22 -0.78 -8.53
C HIS A 230 -14.17 -1.76 -7.85
N PRO A 231 -14.84 -2.65 -8.59
CA PRO A 231 -15.59 -3.74 -7.97
C PRO A 231 -14.70 -4.51 -7.00
N VAL A 232 -15.27 -5.02 -5.91
CA VAL A 232 -14.59 -5.97 -5.00
C VAL A 232 -14.03 -7.18 -5.77
N THR A 233 -14.64 -7.48 -6.93
CA THR A 233 -14.20 -8.55 -7.83
C THR A 233 -12.91 -8.24 -8.59
N SER A 234 -12.36 -7.03 -8.54
CA SER A 234 -11.26 -6.64 -9.43
C SER A 234 -9.86 -7.14 -9.00
N GLY A 235 -9.69 -7.60 -7.76
CA GLY A 235 -8.50 -8.31 -7.23
C GLY A 235 -7.14 -7.58 -7.24
N ALA A 236 -6.94 -6.62 -8.14
CA ALA A 236 -5.67 -5.93 -8.40
C ALA A 236 -5.23 -4.99 -7.27
N TYR A 237 -6.18 -4.56 -6.42
CA TYR A 237 -5.95 -3.55 -5.39
C TYR A 237 -5.89 -4.12 -3.97
N SER A 238 -6.11 -5.43 -3.78
CA SER A 238 -6.13 -6.04 -2.45
C SER A 238 -4.76 -6.12 -1.76
N LEU A 239 -3.67 -5.91 -2.52
CA LEU A 239 -2.30 -5.90 -2.01
C LEU A 239 -1.79 -4.50 -1.65
N ALA A 240 -2.46 -3.44 -2.08
CA ALA A 240 -1.99 -2.09 -1.86
C ALA A 240 -2.20 -1.71 -0.40
N GLU A 241 -1.10 -1.33 0.27
CA GLU A 241 -1.15 -0.77 1.60
C GLU A 241 -1.78 0.62 1.54
N ASN A 242 -2.71 0.89 2.46
CA ASN A 242 -3.26 2.21 2.62
C ASN A 242 -3.42 2.56 4.10
N TYR A 243 -2.46 3.35 4.58
CA TYR A 243 -2.35 3.76 5.97
C TYR A 243 -3.28 4.90 6.35
N ARG A 244 -3.95 5.54 5.37
CA ARG A 244 -4.99 6.53 5.65
C ARG A 244 -6.28 5.87 6.14
N GLU A 245 -6.55 4.66 5.67
CA GLU A 245 -7.73 3.85 5.97
C GLU A 245 -7.43 2.74 6.98
N THR A 246 -6.74 3.13 8.05
CA THR A 246 -6.53 2.30 9.26
C THR A 246 -7.23 2.94 10.46
N VAL A 247 -7.42 2.16 11.53
CA VAL A 247 -7.99 2.66 12.80
C VAL A 247 -7.15 3.82 13.32
N GLU A 248 -5.83 3.67 13.28
CA GLU A 248 -4.88 4.72 13.63
C GLU A 248 -4.98 5.92 12.68
N GLY A 249 -5.24 5.68 11.39
CA GLY A 249 -5.58 6.65 10.35
C GLY A 249 -6.68 7.60 10.76
N PHE A 250 -7.82 7.02 11.08
CA PHE A 250 -9.03 7.74 11.43
C PHE A 250 -8.92 8.37 12.82
N ALA A 251 -8.29 7.69 13.78
CA ALA A 251 -8.04 8.25 15.10
C ALA A 251 -7.19 9.53 15.02
N ALA A 252 -6.09 9.52 14.25
CA ALA A 252 -5.28 10.71 14.04
C ALA A 252 -6.07 11.84 13.35
N ALA A 253 -7.00 11.52 12.45
CA ALA A 253 -7.87 12.54 11.87
C ALA A 253 -8.86 13.10 12.91
N LEU A 254 -9.47 12.26 13.74
CA LEU A 254 -10.38 12.67 14.82
C LEU A 254 -9.68 13.56 15.86
N ASP A 255 -8.43 13.27 16.20
CA ASP A 255 -7.62 14.08 17.13
C ASP A 255 -7.28 15.47 16.58
N ARG A 256 -7.37 15.65 15.26
CA ARG A 256 -7.13 16.91 14.54
C ARG A 256 -8.40 17.74 14.35
N LEU A 257 -9.56 17.26 14.81
CA LEU A 257 -10.80 18.01 14.76
C LEU A 257 -10.89 19.06 15.87
N GLY A 258 -11.53 20.19 15.56
CA GLY A 258 -12.10 21.08 16.57
C GLY A 258 -13.20 20.39 17.37
N GLU A 259 -13.71 21.04 18.43
CA GLU A 259 -14.76 20.46 19.31
C GLU A 259 -16.02 20.07 18.54
N GLU A 260 -16.37 20.85 17.51
CA GLU A 260 -17.48 20.57 16.61
C GLU A 260 -17.05 20.00 15.27
N GLY A 261 -15.77 19.67 15.08
CA GLY A 261 -15.25 19.29 13.77
C GLY A 261 -15.86 18.02 13.20
N LEU A 262 -15.87 17.91 11.87
CA LEU A 262 -16.36 16.76 11.11
C LEU A 262 -15.21 16.10 10.33
N LEU A 263 -14.97 14.81 10.58
CA LEU A 263 -14.24 13.94 9.66
C LEU A 263 -15.20 13.46 8.57
N VAL A 264 -14.86 13.74 7.33
CA VAL A 264 -15.66 13.43 6.14
C VAL A 264 -14.94 12.36 5.32
N VAL A 265 -15.61 11.23 5.11
CA VAL A 265 -15.10 10.11 4.34
C VAL A 265 -16.07 9.78 3.22
N VAL A 266 -15.58 9.77 1.98
CA VAL A 266 -16.38 9.39 0.80
C VAL A 266 -15.90 8.04 0.29
N ARG A 267 -16.82 7.10 0.05
CA ARG A 267 -16.51 5.77 -0.52
C ARG A 267 -17.49 5.37 -1.60
N TRP A 268 -17.06 4.49 -2.49
CA TRP A 268 -17.94 3.94 -3.50
C TRP A 268 -19.00 3.00 -2.90
N LEU A 269 -20.20 3.03 -3.47
CA LEU A 269 -21.25 2.07 -3.17
C LEU A 269 -20.97 0.74 -3.88
N GLN A 270 -21.14 -0.35 -3.15
CA GLN A 270 -20.95 -1.72 -3.63
C GLN A 270 -22.08 -2.57 -3.07
N THR A 271 -22.61 -3.50 -3.87
CA THR A 271 -23.70 -4.38 -3.46
C THR A 271 -23.23 -5.83 -3.55
N PRO A 272 -23.23 -6.61 -2.45
CA PRO A 272 -23.49 -6.20 -1.05
C PRO A 272 -22.52 -5.13 -0.49
N PRO A 273 -22.94 -4.33 0.52
CA PRO A 273 -22.11 -3.29 1.14
C PRO A 273 -20.72 -3.79 1.56
N SER A 274 -19.66 -3.25 0.97
CA SER A 274 -18.28 -3.72 1.24
C SER A 274 -17.37 -2.55 1.60
N GLU A 275 -16.88 -1.80 0.61
CA GLU A 275 -15.95 -0.66 0.83
C GLU A 275 -16.51 0.40 1.79
N SER A 276 -17.74 0.85 1.57
CA SER A 276 -18.40 1.84 2.43
C SER A 276 -18.67 1.30 3.84
N LEU A 277 -19.03 0.02 3.97
CA LEU A 277 -19.28 -0.63 5.27
C LEU A 277 -17.97 -0.78 6.06
N ARG A 278 -16.88 -1.16 5.39
CA ARG A 278 -15.56 -1.24 6.01
C ARG A 278 -15.08 0.12 6.51
N ALA A 279 -15.25 1.19 5.71
CA ALA A 279 -14.93 2.54 6.15
C ALA A 279 -15.80 3.01 7.33
N PHE A 280 -17.07 2.60 7.37
CA PHE A 280 -17.94 2.88 8.51
C PHE A 280 -17.47 2.15 9.77
N GLY A 281 -17.16 0.86 9.68
CA GLY A 281 -16.58 0.10 10.80
C GLY A 281 -15.22 0.63 11.26
N LEU A 282 -14.44 1.20 10.34
CA LEU A 282 -13.21 1.91 10.67
C LEU A 282 -13.47 3.14 11.53
N ALA A 283 -14.48 3.94 11.17
CA ALA A 283 -14.90 5.09 11.97
C ALA A 283 -15.44 4.66 13.34
N VAL A 284 -16.19 3.56 13.42
CA VAL A 284 -16.64 2.96 14.69
C VAL A 284 -15.43 2.63 15.58
N ALA A 285 -14.47 1.85 15.08
CA ALA A 285 -13.31 1.44 15.84
C ALA A 285 -12.40 2.62 16.25
N ALA A 286 -12.27 3.63 15.39
CA ALA A 286 -11.51 4.84 15.69
C ALA A 286 -12.18 5.68 16.79
N LEU A 287 -13.50 5.85 16.74
CA LEU A 287 -14.27 6.57 17.78
C LEU A 287 -14.18 5.85 19.13
N GLU A 288 -14.33 4.53 19.15
CA GLU A 288 -14.16 3.73 20.38
C GLU A 288 -12.75 3.90 20.95
N ARG A 289 -11.72 3.93 20.09
CA ARG A 289 -10.32 4.13 20.49
C ARG A 289 -10.08 5.50 21.14
N VAL A 290 -10.73 6.55 20.67
CA VAL A 290 -10.64 7.90 21.26
C VAL A 290 -11.63 8.13 22.41
N GLY A 291 -12.37 7.09 22.83
CA GLY A 291 -13.29 7.13 23.97
C GLY A 291 -14.66 7.73 23.68
N GLU A 292 -15.04 7.86 22.41
CA GLU A 292 -16.33 8.41 21.98
C GLU A 292 -17.36 7.31 21.73
N ASN A 293 -18.66 7.64 21.78
CA ASN A 293 -19.74 6.69 21.48
C ASN A 293 -20.09 6.72 19.97
N PRO A 294 -19.78 5.64 19.21
CA PRO A 294 -20.02 5.63 17.76
C PRO A 294 -21.49 5.81 17.36
N ALA A 295 -22.42 5.28 18.14
CA ALA A 295 -23.85 5.31 17.81
C ALA A 295 -24.45 6.74 17.82
N GLN A 296 -23.80 7.67 18.53
CA GLN A 296 -24.23 9.08 18.56
C GLN A 296 -23.34 9.99 17.71
N SER A 297 -22.17 9.50 17.29
CA SER A 297 -21.11 10.33 16.69
C SER A 297 -20.88 10.02 15.21
N LEU A 298 -21.78 9.24 14.59
CA LEU A 298 -21.70 8.82 13.19
C LEU A 298 -22.97 9.16 12.40
N VAL A 299 -22.77 9.54 11.15
CA VAL A 299 -23.82 9.68 10.13
C VAL A 299 -23.33 9.05 8.83
N ALA A 300 -24.22 8.37 8.11
CA ALA A 300 -23.99 7.84 6.77
C ALA A 300 -25.16 8.18 5.84
N VAL A 301 -24.84 8.84 4.73
CA VAL A 301 -25.80 9.27 3.69
C VAL A 301 -25.27 8.82 2.34
N ARG A 302 -26.13 8.30 1.47
CA ARG A 302 -25.73 7.80 0.15
C ARG A 302 -26.43 8.52 -0.99
N SER A 303 -25.66 8.67 -2.07
CA SER A 303 -26.17 8.99 -3.41
C SER A 303 -26.44 7.70 -4.20
N TYR A 304 -26.46 7.78 -5.53
CA TYR A 304 -26.63 6.61 -6.38
C TYR A 304 -25.35 5.75 -6.49
N ASN A 305 -24.16 6.35 -6.31
CA ASN A 305 -22.88 5.67 -6.48
C ASN A 305 -21.86 5.90 -5.34
N GLN A 306 -22.12 6.83 -4.42
CA GLN A 306 -21.21 7.14 -3.31
C GLN A 306 -21.90 7.17 -1.95
N MET A 307 -21.14 6.78 -0.92
CA MET A 307 -21.45 6.95 0.50
C MET A 307 -20.63 8.12 1.05
N LEU A 308 -21.27 8.99 1.82
CA LEU A 308 -20.64 9.98 2.68
C LEU A 308 -20.84 9.56 4.13
N ILE A 309 -19.73 9.40 4.83
CA ILE A 309 -19.68 9.09 6.26
C ILE A 309 -19.14 10.32 6.97
N LEU A 310 -19.89 10.79 7.96
CA LEU A 310 -19.47 11.86 8.87
C LEU A 310 -19.19 11.23 10.23
N ALA A 311 -18.02 11.52 10.77
CA ALA A 311 -17.64 11.19 12.13
C ALA A 311 -17.22 12.45 12.87
N ARG A 312 -17.57 12.57 14.14
CA ARG A 312 -17.13 13.67 14.99
C ARG A 312 -16.81 13.19 16.39
N ARG A 313 -16.20 14.06 17.20
CA ARG A 313 -16.10 13.84 18.65
C ARG A 313 -17.38 14.32 19.32
N GLY A 314 -17.94 13.51 20.20
CA GLY A 314 -19.22 13.74 20.82
C GLY A 314 -20.44 13.51 19.91
N PRO A 315 -21.65 13.62 20.48
CA PRO A 315 -22.89 13.33 19.77
C PRO A 315 -23.24 14.41 18.72
N PHE A 316 -23.88 13.99 17.63
CA PHE A 316 -24.62 14.94 16.77
C PHE A 316 -25.83 15.50 17.53
N THR A 317 -26.04 16.80 17.42
CA THR A 317 -27.19 17.48 18.04
C THR A 317 -28.48 17.14 17.28
N PRO A 318 -29.65 17.19 17.94
CA PRO A 318 -30.93 16.98 17.26
C PRO A 318 -31.16 17.93 16.07
N GLN A 319 -30.67 19.17 16.17
CA GLN A 319 -30.77 20.16 15.11
C GLN A 319 -29.92 19.78 13.89
N GLU A 320 -28.68 19.32 14.09
CA GLU A 320 -27.82 18.83 13.01
C GLU A 320 -28.44 17.60 12.32
N VAL A 321 -28.95 16.64 13.11
CA VAL A 321 -29.60 15.45 12.54
C VAL A 321 -30.79 15.84 11.67
N GLU A 322 -31.59 16.82 12.09
CA GLU A 322 -32.71 17.31 11.30
C GLU A 322 -32.27 18.05 10.03
N GLN A 323 -31.22 18.87 10.11
CA GLN A 323 -30.61 19.49 8.93
C GLN A 323 -30.11 18.44 7.93
N ILE A 324 -29.54 17.33 8.41
CA ILE A 324 -29.09 16.21 7.56
C ILE A 324 -30.28 15.52 6.90
N ARG A 325 -31.37 15.26 7.64
CA ARG A 325 -32.60 14.66 7.07
C ARG A 325 -33.18 15.54 5.96
N GLN A 326 -33.30 16.84 6.21
CA GLN A 326 -33.79 17.81 5.23
C GLN A 326 -32.87 17.88 4.00
N PHE A 327 -31.55 17.98 4.23
CA PHE A 327 -30.57 18.00 3.17
C PHE A 327 -30.68 16.78 2.25
N ALA A 328 -30.84 15.59 2.84
CA ALA A 328 -30.98 14.34 2.10
C ALA A 328 -32.31 14.30 1.32
N ALA A 329 -33.42 14.68 1.94
CA ALA A 329 -34.74 14.68 1.32
C ALA A 329 -34.82 15.60 0.10
N ASP A 330 -34.35 16.84 0.22
CA ASP A 330 -34.40 17.84 -0.87
C ASP A 330 -33.63 17.38 -2.13
N ARG A 331 -32.58 16.58 -1.94
CA ARG A 331 -31.67 16.12 -3.00
C ARG A 331 -31.90 14.67 -3.42
N SER A 332 -32.92 14.02 -2.85
CA SER A 332 -33.20 12.59 -3.05
C SER A 332 -32.00 11.69 -2.75
N PHE A 333 -31.25 12.02 -1.70
CA PHE A 333 -30.26 11.14 -1.10
C PHE A 333 -30.93 10.23 -0.07
N ASP A 334 -30.42 9.01 0.08
CA ASP A 334 -30.93 8.09 1.09
C ASP A 334 -30.10 8.15 2.36
N LEU A 335 -30.80 8.21 3.49
CA LEU A 335 -30.19 7.98 4.80
C LEU A 335 -29.85 6.49 4.94
N VAL A 336 -28.66 6.22 5.46
CA VAL A 336 -28.19 4.87 5.80
C VAL A 336 -28.04 4.73 7.31
N TYR A 337 -27.47 5.75 7.95
CA TYR A 337 -27.39 5.83 9.41
C TYR A 337 -27.42 7.28 9.87
N VAL A 338 -28.24 7.58 10.87
CA VAL A 338 -28.19 8.80 11.68
C VAL A 338 -28.60 8.41 13.11
N PRO A 339 -28.18 9.16 14.15
CA PRO A 339 -28.68 8.90 15.50
C PRO A 339 -30.22 8.97 15.55
N GLY A 340 -30.84 7.88 16.00
CA GLY A 340 -32.30 7.75 16.03
C GLY A 340 -32.97 7.49 14.66
N ILE A 341 -32.24 6.91 13.70
CA ILE A 341 -32.80 6.52 12.40
C ILE A 341 -33.94 5.51 12.53
N ARG A 342 -35.00 5.68 11.74
CA ARG A 342 -36.15 4.76 11.69
C ARG A 342 -36.18 3.95 10.39
N PRO A 343 -36.72 2.71 10.40
CA PRO A 343 -36.81 1.88 9.21
C PRO A 343 -37.61 2.49 8.03
N ASP A 344 -38.53 3.41 8.29
CA ASP A 344 -39.31 4.12 7.26
C ASP A 344 -38.54 5.27 6.59
N GLU A 345 -37.38 5.66 7.13
CA GLU A 345 -36.56 6.77 6.61
C GLU A 345 -35.52 6.33 5.57
N VAL A 346 -35.33 5.03 5.38
CA VAL A 346 -34.27 4.47 4.54
C VAL A 346 -34.79 3.90 3.22
N ASN A 347 -33.91 3.81 2.22
CA ASN A 347 -34.20 3.17 0.92
C ASN A 347 -35.44 3.76 0.21
N ARG A 348 -35.57 5.09 0.22
CA ARG A 348 -36.74 5.83 -0.29
C ARG A 348 -36.56 6.30 -1.72
N PHE A 349 -35.35 6.75 -2.08
CA PHE A 349 -35.10 7.41 -3.37
C PHE A 349 -34.32 6.50 -4.32
N ASN A 350 -33.17 5.97 -3.89
CA ASN A 350 -32.38 4.97 -4.62
C ASN A 350 -32.81 3.56 -4.20
N VAL A 351 -34.04 3.18 -4.54
CA VAL A 351 -34.70 1.97 -4.02
C VAL A 351 -34.00 0.70 -4.48
N LEU A 352 -33.41 -0.01 -3.53
CA LEU A 352 -32.85 -1.35 -3.68
C LEU A 352 -33.92 -2.41 -3.32
N PRO A 353 -33.79 -3.66 -3.80
CA PRO A 353 -34.71 -4.75 -3.44
C PRO A 353 -34.85 -4.96 -1.93
N SER A 354 -33.78 -4.72 -1.18
CA SER A 354 -33.75 -4.71 0.28
C SER A 354 -32.86 -3.56 0.79
N PRO A 355 -33.12 -3.02 2.00
CA PRO A 355 -32.34 -1.93 2.57
C PRO A 355 -31.01 -2.45 3.15
N ASP A 356 -30.19 -3.08 2.32
CA ASP A 356 -28.99 -3.81 2.75
C ASP A 356 -27.94 -2.91 3.41
N TYR A 357 -27.79 -1.67 2.95
CA TYR A 357 -26.92 -0.69 3.57
C TYR A 357 -27.34 -0.38 5.01
N TYR A 358 -28.61 -0.06 5.23
CA TYR A 358 -29.15 0.19 6.56
C TYR A 358 -28.92 -1.01 7.48
N ARG A 359 -29.35 -2.21 7.05
CA ARG A 359 -29.21 -3.45 7.82
C ARG A 359 -27.75 -3.76 8.18
N ALA A 360 -26.83 -3.54 7.25
CA ALA A 360 -25.42 -3.82 7.49
C ALA A 360 -24.78 -2.80 8.44
N PHE A 361 -25.12 -1.51 8.31
CA PHE A 361 -24.53 -0.45 9.12
C PHE A 361 -25.08 -0.48 10.55
N THR A 362 -26.40 -0.64 10.73
CA THR A 362 -26.99 -0.80 12.07
C THR A 362 -26.58 -2.14 12.69
N GLY A 363 -26.59 -3.23 11.92
CA GLY A 363 -26.16 -4.54 12.40
C GLY A 363 -24.71 -4.54 12.92
N LEU A 364 -23.80 -3.81 12.28
CA LEU A 364 -22.42 -3.67 12.75
C LEU A 364 -22.31 -2.86 14.06
N LEU A 365 -23.14 -1.82 14.22
CA LEU A 365 -23.14 -0.96 15.41
C LEU A 365 -23.82 -1.61 16.61
N GLU A 366 -24.95 -2.27 16.38
CA GLU A 366 -25.85 -2.82 17.41
C GLU A 366 -25.54 -4.28 17.77
N ALA A 367 -24.61 -4.93 17.06
CA ALA A 367 -24.23 -6.32 17.37
C ALA A 367 -23.65 -6.46 18.79
N ASP A 368 -24.25 -7.33 19.60
CA ASP A 368 -23.74 -7.71 20.92
C ASP A 368 -22.30 -8.27 20.84
N ASP A 369 -22.06 -9.14 19.83
CA ASP A 369 -20.74 -9.63 19.46
C ASP A 369 -20.40 -9.18 18.03
N ARG A 370 -19.74 -8.03 17.93
CA ARG A 370 -19.28 -7.46 16.66
C ARG A 370 -18.29 -8.37 15.94
N THR A 371 -17.49 -9.16 16.67
CA THR A 371 -16.52 -10.07 16.05
C THR A 371 -17.25 -11.21 15.35
N ALA A 372 -18.24 -11.81 16.00
CA ALA A 372 -19.08 -12.84 15.39
C ALA A 372 -19.86 -12.29 14.19
N TRP A 373 -20.41 -11.08 14.29
CA TRP A 373 -21.10 -10.43 13.18
C TRP A 373 -20.18 -10.21 11.97
N LEU A 374 -18.98 -9.67 12.22
CA LEU A 374 -17.97 -9.48 11.17
C LEU A 374 -17.59 -10.80 10.54
N VAL A 375 -17.38 -11.88 11.29
CA VAL A 375 -17.05 -13.20 10.72
C VAL A 375 -18.17 -13.76 9.85
N ALA A 376 -19.43 -13.54 10.22
CA ALA A 376 -20.60 -14.03 9.50
C ALA A 376 -20.90 -13.24 8.20
N TYR A 377 -20.43 -11.99 8.09
CA TYR A 377 -20.70 -11.15 6.92
C TYR A 377 -20.04 -11.71 5.63
N PRO A 378 -20.67 -11.60 4.44
CA PRO A 378 -20.15 -12.22 3.21
C PRO A 378 -18.73 -11.82 2.78
N TYR A 379 -18.30 -10.59 3.09
CA TYR A 379 -16.97 -10.04 2.76
C TYR A 379 -16.15 -9.69 4.02
N ASP A 380 -14.82 -9.68 3.92
CA ASP A 380 -13.94 -9.17 4.99
C ASP A 380 -14.02 -7.64 5.08
N VAL A 381 -14.94 -7.16 5.91
CA VAL A 381 -15.15 -5.74 6.20
C VAL A 381 -14.57 -5.36 7.57
N SER A 382 -13.66 -6.18 8.12
CA SER A 382 -12.98 -5.86 9.38
C SER A 382 -12.16 -4.55 9.25
N PRO A 383 -12.19 -3.66 10.26
CA PRO A 383 -11.40 -2.44 10.28
C PRO A 383 -9.89 -2.73 10.14
N PRO A 384 -9.20 -2.21 9.11
CA PRO A 384 -7.74 -2.36 8.99
C PRO A 384 -6.99 -1.60 10.08
N THR A 385 -5.80 -2.08 10.43
CA THR A 385 -4.87 -1.40 11.36
C THR A 385 -3.55 -1.12 10.66
N ASP A 386 -2.67 -0.31 11.24
CA ASP A 386 -1.33 -0.07 10.69
C ASP A 386 -0.48 -1.36 10.59
N ASP A 387 -0.78 -2.42 11.36
CA ASP A 387 -0.14 -3.73 11.21
C ASP A 387 -0.73 -4.58 10.07
N ARG A 388 -1.98 -4.30 9.64
CA ARG A 388 -2.65 -4.96 8.52
C ARG A 388 -3.33 -3.91 7.62
N PRO A 389 -2.56 -3.06 6.91
CA PRO A 389 -3.06 -1.83 6.27
C PRO A 389 -3.70 -2.09 4.89
N PHE A 390 -4.50 -3.14 4.73
CA PHE A 390 -5.00 -3.60 3.43
C PHE A 390 -6.50 -3.31 3.26
N PHE A 391 -6.87 -2.04 3.11
CA PHE A 391 -8.27 -1.62 3.00
C PHE A 391 -9.02 -2.25 1.83
N GLY A 392 -8.34 -2.48 0.69
CA GLY A 392 -8.92 -3.12 -0.51
C GLY A 392 -9.04 -4.65 -0.45
N HIS A 393 -8.73 -5.29 0.69
CA HIS A 393 -8.77 -6.74 0.85
C HIS A 393 -10.07 -7.22 1.50
N PHE A 394 -11.02 -7.70 0.69
CA PHE A 394 -12.36 -8.12 1.13
C PHE A 394 -12.59 -9.65 1.08
N PHE A 395 -11.55 -10.43 0.83
CA PHE A 395 -11.67 -11.87 0.55
C PHE A 395 -12.10 -12.68 1.78
N ARG A 396 -12.96 -13.68 1.58
CA ARG A 396 -13.21 -14.77 2.53
C ARG A 396 -13.11 -16.14 1.88
N TRP A 397 -12.65 -17.11 2.67
CA TRP A 397 -12.56 -18.51 2.23
C TRP A 397 -13.92 -19.15 1.90
N SER A 398 -15.01 -18.67 2.51
CA SER A 398 -16.38 -19.12 2.17
C SER A 398 -16.76 -18.82 0.72
N GLN A 399 -16.16 -17.79 0.11
CA GLN A 399 -16.46 -17.36 -1.26
C GLN A 399 -15.80 -18.25 -2.32
N VAL A 400 -14.86 -19.12 -1.92
CA VAL A 400 -14.10 -19.94 -2.88
C VAL A 400 -15.01 -20.83 -3.72
N GLY A 401 -16.07 -21.39 -3.14
CA GLY A 401 -17.04 -22.21 -3.88
C GLY A 401 -17.74 -21.43 -5.00
N GLU A 402 -18.21 -20.22 -4.70
CA GLU A 402 -18.86 -19.33 -5.66
C GLU A 402 -17.89 -18.85 -6.74
N VAL A 403 -16.67 -18.46 -6.35
CA VAL A 403 -15.62 -18.03 -7.29
C VAL A 403 -15.26 -19.16 -8.26
N MET A 404 -15.13 -20.39 -7.78
CA MET A 404 -14.87 -21.55 -8.63
C MET A 404 -16.05 -21.88 -9.54
N ALA A 405 -17.29 -21.65 -9.10
CA ALA A 405 -18.48 -21.82 -9.94
C ALA A 405 -18.59 -20.75 -11.05
N MET A 406 -18.08 -19.54 -10.82
CA MET A 406 -18.03 -18.46 -11.82
C MET A 406 -16.82 -18.54 -12.75
N ALA A 407 -15.80 -19.33 -12.40
CA ALA A 407 -14.58 -19.48 -13.17
C ALA A 407 -14.88 -20.04 -14.58
N GLY A 408 -14.49 -19.29 -15.62
CA GLY A 408 -14.75 -19.63 -17.02
C GLY A 408 -16.08 -19.11 -17.58
N HIS A 409 -16.98 -18.60 -16.74
CA HIS A 409 -18.25 -17.99 -17.17
C HIS A 409 -18.20 -16.46 -17.21
N VAL A 410 -17.29 -15.84 -16.46
CA VAL A 410 -17.07 -14.39 -16.44
C VAL A 410 -15.60 -14.10 -16.74
N TRP A 411 -15.32 -13.04 -17.51
CA TRP A 411 -13.94 -12.65 -17.87
C TRP A 411 -13.11 -12.20 -16.65
N GLN A 412 -13.79 -11.77 -15.57
CA GLN A 412 -13.23 -11.43 -14.25
C GLN A 412 -14.05 -12.10 -13.14
N PRO A 413 -13.94 -13.42 -12.91
CA PRO A 413 -14.76 -14.16 -11.95
C PRO A 413 -14.23 -13.99 -10.51
N PHE A 414 -13.66 -12.84 -10.17
CA PHE A 414 -12.75 -12.73 -9.03
C PHE A 414 -13.36 -12.02 -7.82
N GLY A 415 -14.55 -12.41 -7.36
CA GLY A 415 -15.16 -11.92 -6.10
C GLY A 415 -14.24 -12.02 -4.89
N GLY A 416 -13.49 -10.95 -4.58
CA GLY A 416 -12.40 -10.98 -3.59
C GLY A 416 -11.19 -11.85 -3.99
N ALA A 417 -11.18 -12.47 -5.17
CA ALA A 417 -10.22 -13.53 -5.52
C ALA A 417 -8.82 -13.02 -5.92
N GLY A 418 -8.51 -11.73 -5.73
CA GLY A 418 -7.12 -11.25 -5.79
C GLY A 418 -6.19 -12.08 -4.89
N TYR A 419 -6.71 -12.55 -3.76
CA TYR A 419 -6.02 -13.50 -2.89
C TYR A 419 -5.73 -14.85 -3.56
N LEU A 420 -6.67 -15.38 -4.36
CA LEU A 420 -6.47 -16.63 -5.12
C LEU A 420 -5.40 -16.48 -6.21
N VAL A 421 -5.26 -15.30 -6.82
CA VAL A 421 -4.17 -15.03 -7.78
C VAL A 421 -2.81 -15.17 -7.09
N ILE A 422 -2.67 -14.66 -5.85
CA ILE A 422 -1.43 -14.78 -5.08
C ILE A 422 -1.19 -16.24 -4.66
N LEU A 423 -2.24 -16.99 -4.31
CA LEU A 423 -2.11 -18.44 -4.05
C LEU A 423 -1.69 -19.20 -5.31
N GLY A 424 -2.23 -18.86 -6.47
CA GLY A 424 -1.80 -19.40 -7.76
C GLY A 424 -0.33 -19.06 -8.05
N LEU A 425 0.08 -17.83 -7.78
CA LEU A 425 1.48 -17.42 -7.88
C LEU A 425 2.36 -18.19 -6.90
N LEU A 426 1.90 -18.45 -5.66
CA LEU A 426 2.62 -19.28 -4.69
C LEU A 426 2.79 -20.71 -5.20
N ALA A 427 1.74 -21.30 -5.78
CA ALA A 427 1.80 -22.64 -6.37
C ALA A 427 2.81 -22.69 -7.53
N VAL A 428 2.77 -21.71 -8.43
CA VAL A 428 3.72 -21.58 -9.55
C VAL A 428 5.15 -21.37 -9.04
N ALA A 429 5.35 -20.46 -8.09
CA ALA A 429 6.66 -20.17 -7.49
C ALA A 429 7.23 -21.40 -6.78
N THR A 430 6.41 -22.12 -6.00
CA THR A 430 6.81 -23.35 -5.31
C THR A 430 7.15 -24.46 -6.29
N THR A 431 6.35 -24.61 -7.35
CA THR A 431 6.61 -25.61 -8.40
C THR A 431 7.89 -25.28 -9.15
N ALA A 432 8.08 -24.03 -9.57
CA ALA A 432 9.29 -23.58 -10.26
C ALA A 432 10.53 -23.72 -9.37
N ALA A 433 10.44 -23.32 -8.09
CA ALA A 433 11.49 -23.51 -7.09
C ALA A 433 11.86 -24.99 -6.94
N GLY A 434 10.86 -25.87 -6.82
CA GLY A 434 11.06 -27.32 -6.78
C GLY A 434 11.75 -27.84 -8.04
N VAL A 435 11.27 -27.45 -9.23
CA VAL A 435 11.88 -27.84 -10.50
C VAL A 435 13.34 -27.39 -10.55
N VAL A 436 13.66 -26.13 -10.26
CA VAL A 436 15.04 -25.61 -10.32
C VAL A 436 15.96 -26.33 -9.33
N VAL A 437 15.49 -26.62 -8.11
CA VAL A 437 16.27 -27.34 -7.09
C VAL A 437 16.48 -28.80 -7.50
N PHE A 438 15.46 -29.49 -8.01
CA PHE A 438 15.55 -30.93 -8.31
C PHE A 438 16.03 -31.25 -9.74
N LEU A 439 16.00 -30.30 -10.69
CA LEU A 439 16.42 -30.51 -12.08
C LEU A 439 17.85 -31.07 -12.23
N PRO A 440 18.87 -30.61 -11.47
CA PRO A 440 20.22 -31.18 -11.53
C PRO A 440 20.29 -32.68 -11.19
N LEU A 441 19.29 -33.22 -10.46
CA LEU A 441 19.20 -34.64 -10.13
C LEU A 441 18.66 -35.48 -11.27
N VAL A 442 17.87 -34.92 -12.16
CA VAL A 442 17.27 -35.66 -13.28
C VAL A 442 18.33 -35.94 -14.36
N GLY A 443 19.21 -34.98 -14.67
CA GLY A 443 20.19 -35.08 -15.75
C GLY A 443 21.64 -35.43 -15.37
N GLY A 444 22.06 -35.31 -14.10
CA GLY A 444 23.47 -35.43 -13.71
C GLY A 444 23.80 -36.66 -12.85
N ARG A 445 24.52 -37.65 -13.40
CA ARG A 445 25.16 -38.74 -12.60
C ARG A 445 26.03 -38.14 -11.48
N SER A 446 26.76 -37.06 -11.77
CA SER A 446 27.61 -36.34 -10.82
C SER A 446 26.84 -35.71 -9.64
N GLY A 447 25.63 -35.19 -9.87
CA GLY A 447 24.78 -34.62 -8.81
C GLY A 447 24.26 -35.70 -7.84
N ARG A 448 23.82 -36.84 -8.38
CA ARG A 448 23.37 -38.00 -7.57
C ARG A 448 24.52 -38.62 -6.77
N LEU A 449 25.71 -38.73 -7.37
CA LEU A 449 26.92 -39.23 -6.71
C LEU A 449 27.43 -38.30 -5.62
N ALA A 450 27.36 -36.98 -5.83
CA ALA A 450 27.69 -35.97 -4.83
C ALA A 450 26.80 -36.07 -3.58
N LEU A 451 25.49 -36.23 -3.75
CA LEU A 451 24.55 -36.35 -2.63
C LEU A 451 24.61 -37.72 -1.94
N ARG A 452 24.85 -38.81 -2.68
CA ARG A 452 24.99 -40.16 -2.11
C ARG A 452 26.24 -40.32 -1.25
N ARG A 453 27.31 -39.57 -1.52
CA ARG A 453 28.56 -39.62 -0.74
C ARG A 453 28.46 -38.88 0.60
N GLU A 454 27.53 -37.93 0.73
CA GLU A 454 27.41 -37.08 1.91
C GLU A 454 26.34 -37.61 2.88
N ARG A 455 26.71 -37.80 4.15
CA ARG A 455 25.75 -38.14 5.20
C ARG A 455 25.11 -36.85 5.74
N GLY A 456 23.80 -36.87 5.98
CA GLY A 456 23.09 -35.75 6.59
C GLY A 456 22.94 -34.53 5.68
N VAL A 457 22.78 -34.73 4.36
CA VAL A 457 22.56 -33.66 3.36
C VAL A 457 21.48 -32.68 3.82
N LEU A 458 20.31 -33.19 4.22
CA LEU A 458 19.19 -32.36 4.62
C LEU A 458 19.53 -31.49 5.84
N ALA A 459 20.16 -32.07 6.86
CA ALA A 459 20.59 -31.35 8.07
C ALA A 459 21.58 -30.20 7.76
N ARG A 460 22.39 -30.35 6.70
CA ARG A 460 23.35 -29.32 6.26
C ARG A 460 22.70 -28.23 5.39
N LEU A 461 21.59 -28.53 4.72
CA LEU A 461 20.88 -27.59 3.84
C LEU A 461 19.74 -26.84 4.56
N ILE A 462 19.12 -27.43 5.58
CA ILE A 462 18.04 -26.82 6.38
C ILE A 462 18.39 -25.40 6.87
N PRO A 463 19.58 -25.13 7.45
CA PRO A 463 19.94 -23.78 7.90
C PRO A 463 19.86 -22.74 6.78
N PHE A 464 20.24 -23.09 5.55
CA PHE A 464 20.17 -22.19 4.39
C PHE A 464 18.73 -21.95 3.94
N GLY A 465 17.85 -22.94 4.05
CA GLY A 465 16.42 -22.76 3.85
C GLY A 465 15.82 -21.78 4.88
N PHE A 466 16.14 -21.97 6.17
CA PHE A 466 15.70 -21.05 7.22
C PHE A 466 16.19 -19.63 7.01
N LEU A 467 17.46 -19.44 6.62
CA LEU A 467 17.99 -18.10 6.31
C LEU A 467 17.28 -17.45 5.13
N GLY A 468 16.96 -18.20 4.08
CA GLY A 468 16.18 -17.70 2.94
C GLY A 468 14.79 -17.19 3.37
N VAL A 469 14.06 -17.96 4.18
CA VAL A 469 12.76 -17.50 4.71
C VAL A 469 12.94 -16.29 5.63
N ALA A 470 13.87 -16.39 6.59
CA ALA A 470 14.05 -15.39 7.64
C ALA A 470 14.42 -14.02 7.08
N PHE A 471 15.27 -13.96 6.05
CA PHE A 471 15.66 -12.72 5.42
C PHE A 471 14.45 -12.00 4.81
N LEU A 472 13.67 -12.69 3.98
CA LEU A 472 12.52 -12.10 3.29
C LEU A 472 11.37 -11.76 4.26
N PHE A 473 11.17 -12.58 5.30
CA PHE A 473 10.15 -12.34 6.32
C PHE A 473 10.49 -11.18 7.26
N VAL A 474 11.74 -10.72 7.25
CA VAL A 474 12.14 -9.51 7.96
C VAL A 474 12.16 -8.31 7.01
N GLU A 475 12.72 -8.47 5.83
CA GLU A 475 12.84 -7.41 4.84
C GLU A 475 11.48 -6.87 4.37
N ILE A 476 10.55 -7.76 3.97
CA ILE A 476 9.26 -7.34 3.40
C ILE A 476 8.40 -6.57 4.41
N PRO A 477 8.18 -7.04 5.65
CA PRO A 477 7.38 -6.29 6.60
C PRO A 477 8.03 -4.96 7.01
N LEU A 478 9.36 -4.89 7.07
CA LEU A 478 10.06 -3.63 7.32
C LEU A 478 9.86 -2.66 6.16
N LEU A 479 10.03 -3.12 4.91
CA LEU A 479 9.73 -2.33 3.73
C LEU A 479 8.32 -1.73 3.81
N GLN A 480 7.32 -2.57 4.07
CA GLN A 480 5.92 -2.14 4.16
C GLN A 480 5.71 -1.14 5.31
N ARG A 481 6.18 -1.44 6.53
CA ARG A 481 6.09 -0.50 7.68
C ARG A 481 6.75 0.86 7.41
N PHE A 482 7.89 0.87 6.73
CA PHE A 482 8.56 2.13 6.37
C PHE A 482 7.89 2.87 5.19
N ILE A 483 6.90 2.28 4.50
CA ILE A 483 6.04 3.04 3.55
C ILE A 483 5.26 4.09 4.33
N LEU A 484 4.66 3.72 5.46
CA LEU A 484 3.97 4.66 6.35
C LEU A 484 4.94 5.75 6.84
N PHE A 485 6.12 5.35 7.31
CA PHE A 485 7.07 6.29 7.89
C PHE A 485 7.70 7.24 6.86
N LEU A 486 8.00 6.78 5.65
CA LEU A 486 8.63 7.58 4.59
C LEU A 486 7.61 8.16 3.60
N GLY A 487 6.32 7.88 3.80
CA GLY A 487 5.18 8.35 3.03
C GLY A 487 5.03 7.75 1.63
N ARG A 488 6.03 7.04 1.09
CA ARG A 488 5.98 6.50 -0.28
C ARG A 488 6.67 5.15 -0.46
N PRO A 489 6.08 4.22 -1.25
CA PRO A 489 6.70 2.94 -1.57
C PRO A 489 8.09 3.05 -2.19
N ALA A 490 8.29 3.99 -3.12
CA ALA A 490 9.59 4.16 -3.79
C ALA A 490 10.71 4.58 -2.84
N TYR A 491 10.44 5.50 -1.91
CA TYR A 491 11.41 5.94 -0.91
C TYR A 491 11.70 4.85 0.12
N SER A 492 10.66 4.13 0.56
CA SER A 492 10.83 2.98 1.45
C SER A 492 11.68 1.89 0.80
N MET A 493 11.32 1.48 -0.42
CA MET A 493 12.06 0.49 -1.19
C MET A 493 13.54 0.85 -1.34
N ALA A 494 13.85 2.07 -1.80
CA ALA A 494 15.24 2.49 -2.01
C ALA A 494 16.04 2.57 -0.70
N THR A 495 15.44 3.11 0.37
CA THR A 495 16.12 3.37 1.64
C THR A 495 16.30 2.09 2.45
N VAL A 496 15.24 1.30 2.59
CA VAL A 496 15.25 0.06 3.39
C VAL A 496 16.10 -1.00 2.70
N LEU A 497 15.89 -1.30 1.41
CA LEU A 497 16.74 -2.24 0.69
C LEU A 497 18.20 -1.76 0.65
N GLY A 498 18.41 -0.47 0.36
CA GLY A 498 19.75 0.11 0.32
C GLY A 498 20.49 -0.03 1.66
N ALA A 499 19.84 0.32 2.77
CA ALA A 499 20.40 0.18 4.10
C ALA A 499 20.64 -1.30 4.45
N LEU A 500 19.63 -2.17 4.31
CA LEU A 500 19.76 -3.58 4.66
C LEU A 500 20.87 -4.26 3.86
N LEU A 501 20.95 -4.03 2.55
CA LEU A 501 22.01 -4.60 1.70
C LEU A 501 23.39 -4.04 2.03
N PHE A 502 23.51 -2.73 2.24
CA PHE A 502 24.79 -2.08 2.58
C PHE A 502 25.33 -2.62 3.91
N PHE A 503 24.51 -2.61 4.97
CA PHE A 503 24.93 -3.10 6.27
C PHE A 503 25.08 -4.62 6.30
N SER A 504 24.26 -5.39 5.57
CA SER A 504 24.49 -6.83 5.38
C SER A 504 25.83 -7.12 4.71
N GLY A 505 26.25 -6.29 3.75
CA GLY A 505 27.58 -6.36 3.15
C GLY A 505 28.69 -6.17 4.19
N LEU A 506 28.57 -5.15 5.05
CA LEU A 506 29.52 -4.91 6.14
C LEU A 506 29.54 -6.06 7.16
N GLY A 507 28.37 -6.60 7.52
CA GLY A 507 28.24 -7.77 8.38
C GLY A 507 28.91 -9.00 7.81
N SER A 508 28.73 -9.25 6.52
CA SER A 508 29.38 -10.34 5.78
C SER A 508 30.91 -10.22 5.80
N LEU A 509 31.46 -9.02 5.59
CA LEU A 509 32.90 -8.76 5.69
C LEU A 509 33.45 -9.01 7.10
N MET A 510 32.67 -8.70 8.13
CA MET A 510 33.05 -8.86 9.54
C MET A 510 32.75 -10.26 10.10
N SER A 511 32.10 -11.14 9.33
CA SER A 511 31.63 -12.46 9.76
C SER A 511 32.73 -13.34 10.36
N THR A 512 33.97 -13.20 9.88
CA THR A 512 35.14 -13.94 10.39
C THR A 512 35.62 -13.51 11.78
N ARG A 513 35.22 -12.33 12.25
CA ARG A 513 35.64 -11.75 13.54
C ARG A 513 34.60 -11.90 14.65
N VAL A 514 33.40 -12.38 14.33
CA VAL A 514 32.27 -12.47 15.26
C VAL A 514 31.88 -13.93 15.48
N ARG A 515 31.38 -14.26 16.67
CA ARG A 515 30.83 -15.58 16.96
C ARG A 515 29.44 -15.71 16.30
N PRO A 516 29.27 -16.53 15.23
CA PRO A 516 28.05 -16.55 14.43
C PRO A 516 26.80 -17.01 15.20
N GLY A 517 26.98 -17.94 16.14
CA GLY A 517 25.89 -18.40 17.00
C GLY A 517 25.34 -17.26 17.88
N HIS A 518 26.21 -16.44 18.47
CA HIS A 518 25.74 -15.30 19.29
C HIS A 518 25.11 -14.22 18.42
N ALA A 519 25.74 -13.90 17.28
CA ALA A 519 25.21 -12.92 16.33
C ALA A 519 23.79 -13.28 15.85
N THR A 520 23.54 -14.56 15.54
CA THR A 520 22.22 -14.98 15.03
C THR A 520 21.16 -15.06 16.13
N ALA A 521 21.54 -15.42 17.37
CA ALA A 521 20.63 -15.35 18.51
C ALA A 521 20.25 -13.90 18.84
N ILE A 522 21.23 -12.98 18.85
CA ILE A 522 20.99 -11.54 19.02
C ILE A 522 20.12 -11.01 17.88
N LEU A 523 20.35 -11.44 16.64
CA LEU A 523 19.51 -11.08 15.49
C LEU A 523 18.05 -11.49 15.71
N ALA A 524 17.79 -12.73 16.12
CA ALA A 524 16.42 -13.20 16.37
C ALA A 524 15.72 -12.38 17.48
N LEU A 525 16.44 -12.07 18.56
CA LEU A 525 15.95 -11.20 19.63
C LEU A 525 15.72 -9.76 19.15
N LEU A 526 16.61 -9.23 18.33
CA LEU A 526 16.49 -7.90 17.75
C LEU A 526 15.26 -7.82 16.84
N VAL A 527 15.04 -8.77 15.94
CA VAL A 527 13.83 -8.84 15.11
C VAL A 527 12.57 -8.88 15.97
N LEU A 528 12.57 -9.65 17.06
CA LEU A 528 11.47 -9.68 18.01
C LEU A 528 11.29 -8.32 18.70
N ALA A 529 12.37 -7.62 19.03
CA ALA A 529 12.30 -6.26 19.56
C ALA A 529 11.71 -5.28 18.53
N TYR A 530 12.04 -5.34 17.24
CA TYR A 530 11.38 -4.53 16.19
C TYR A 530 9.88 -4.83 16.08
N ARG A 531 9.47 -6.08 16.34
CA ARG A 531 8.05 -6.42 16.43
C ARG A 531 7.40 -5.76 17.65
N LEU A 532 8.03 -5.84 18.82
CA LEU A 532 7.46 -5.39 20.11
C LEU A 532 7.48 -3.87 20.29
N VAL A 533 8.62 -3.22 20.03
CA VAL A 533 8.75 -1.75 20.02
C VAL A 533 7.85 -1.15 18.94
N GLY A 534 7.62 -1.91 17.87
CA GLY A 534 6.55 -1.68 16.91
C GLY A 534 6.55 -0.26 16.34
N TRP A 535 5.34 0.24 16.14
CA TRP A 535 5.04 1.57 15.61
C TRP A 535 5.15 2.68 16.67
N GLU A 536 4.88 2.36 17.94
CA GLU A 536 4.86 3.34 19.04
C GLU A 536 6.18 4.12 19.16
N GLY A 537 7.31 3.50 18.77
CA GLY A 537 8.61 4.17 18.72
C GLY A 537 8.82 5.12 17.53
N LEU A 538 8.07 4.97 16.44
CA LEU A 538 8.20 5.78 15.21
C LEU A 538 7.14 6.88 15.09
N GLU A 539 5.99 6.71 15.74
CA GLU A 539 4.88 7.66 15.71
C GLU A 539 5.30 9.10 16.06
N PRO A 540 6.11 9.37 17.10
CA PRO A 540 6.53 10.73 17.43
C PRO A 540 7.43 11.37 16.36
N LEU A 541 8.04 10.55 15.50
CA LEU A 541 8.97 11.00 14.46
C LEU A 541 8.27 11.28 13.12
N LEU A 542 6.96 10.99 12.99
CA LEU A 542 6.25 11.14 11.72
C LEU A 542 6.14 12.57 11.24
N GLY A 543 5.97 13.52 12.16
CA GLY A 543 5.88 14.94 11.85
C GLY A 543 7.22 15.55 11.38
N MET A 544 8.32 14.79 11.42
CA MET A 544 9.64 15.29 11.03
C MET A 544 9.79 15.42 9.50
N PRO A 545 10.66 16.35 9.02
CA PRO A 545 10.99 16.45 7.61
C PRO A 545 11.50 15.12 7.03
N LEU A 546 11.23 14.88 5.75
CA LEU A 546 11.57 13.63 5.06
C LEU A 546 13.05 13.23 5.23
N VAL A 547 13.98 14.19 5.18
CA VAL A 547 15.42 13.92 5.32
C VAL A 547 15.77 13.34 6.70
N ALA A 548 15.15 13.86 7.76
CA ALA A 548 15.35 13.35 9.12
C ALA A 548 14.76 11.94 9.25
N ARG A 549 13.58 11.69 8.67
CA ARG A 549 12.96 10.36 8.63
C ARG A 549 13.83 9.35 7.86
N LEU A 550 14.38 9.73 6.71
CA LEU A 550 15.32 8.88 5.95
C LEU A 550 16.57 8.53 6.78
N ALA A 551 17.18 9.51 7.44
CA ALA A 551 18.34 9.27 8.30
C ALA A 551 17.99 8.33 9.48
N ALA A 552 16.86 8.56 10.14
CA ALA A 552 16.36 7.70 11.21
C ALA A 552 16.12 6.26 10.73
N THR A 553 15.58 6.07 9.52
CA THR A 553 15.42 4.73 8.91
C THR A 553 16.77 4.05 8.70
N VAL A 554 17.77 4.74 8.14
CA VAL A 554 19.10 4.15 7.89
C VAL A 554 19.78 3.77 9.20
N VAL A 555 19.78 4.66 10.19
CA VAL A 555 20.37 4.40 11.53
C VAL A 555 19.63 3.26 12.24
N GLY A 556 18.29 3.29 12.18
CA GLY A 556 17.45 2.24 12.74
C GLY A 556 17.72 0.89 12.09
N LEU A 557 17.92 0.80 10.77
CA LEU A 557 18.15 -0.48 10.10
C LEU A 557 19.59 -0.99 10.17
N ALA A 558 20.55 -0.13 10.52
CA ALA A 558 21.97 -0.47 10.57
C ALA A 558 22.32 -1.71 11.42
N PRO A 559 21.93 -1.80 12.72
CA PRO A 559 22.24 -2.97 13.54
C PRO A 559 21.60 -4.25 13.00
N LEU A 560 20.36 -4.13 12.50
CA LEU A 560 19.63 -5.26 11.95
C LEU A 560 20.28 -5.79 10.67
N GLY A 561 20.50 -4.92 9.69
CA GLY A 561 21.16 -5.27 8.43
C GLY A 561 22.55 -5.85 8.66
N PHE A 562 23.34 -5.25 9.57
CA PHE A 562 24.67 -5.76 9.92
C PHE A 562 24.62 -7.19 10.44
N LEU A 563 23.71 -7.49 11.37
CA LEU A 563 23.57 -8.84 11.91
C LEU A 563 23.00 -9.83 10.88
N MET A 564 22.09 -9.42 10.00
CA MET A 564 21.53 -10.25 8.91
C MET A 564 22.62 -10.73 7.92
N GLY A 565 23.70 -9.96 7.75
CA GLY A 565 24.80 -10.30 6.85
C GLY A 565 25.77 -11.39 7.34
N ILE A 566 25.76 -11.73 8.64
CA ILE A 566 26.77 -12.62 9.27
C ILE A 566 26.49 -14.13 9.06
N PRO A 567 25.25 -14.64 9.19
CA PRO A 567 24.98 -16.08 9.24
C PRO A 567 25.37 -16.84 7.96
N PHE A 568 24.97 -16.30 6.80
CA PHE A 568 25.10 -17.01 5.53
C PHE A 568 26.56 -17.26 5.10
N PRO A 569 27.46 -16.25 5.06
CA PRO A 569 28.88 -16.47 4.73
C PRO A 569 29.57 -17.45 5.68
N THR A 570 29.20 -17.41 6.97
CA THR A 570 29.80 -18.27 7.98
C THR A 570 29.40 -19.72 7.82
N LEU A 571 28.11 -20.00 7.58
CA LEU A 571 27.62 -21.34 7.27
C LEU A 571 28.19 -21.85 5.95
N LEU A 572 28.32 -20.98 4.95
CA LEU A 572 28.88 -21.34 3.65
C LEU A 572 30.36 -21.74 3.77
N THR A 573 31.15 -21.00 4.55
CA THR A 573 32.56 -21.32 4.81
C THR A 573 32.71 -22.66 5.52
N ARG A 574 31.83 -22.96 6.49
CA ARG A 574 31.78 -24.25 7.17
C ARG A 574 31.41 -25.37 6.19
N LEU A 575 30.38 -25.17 5.37
CA LEU A 575 29.94 -26.14 4.37
C LEU A 575 31.04 -26.43 3.35
N GLN A 576 31.80 -25.42 2.92
CA GLN A 576 32.91 -25.58 2.00
C GLN A 576 34.03 -26.48 2.58
N ARG A 577 34.25 -26.45 3.90
CA ARG A 577 35.21 -27.33 4.59
C ARG A 577 34.69 -28.74 4.80
N GLU A 578 33.42 -28.87 5.17
CA GLU A 578 32.82 -30.16 5.56
C GLU A 578 32.30 -30.97 4.38
N ALA A 579 31.67 -30.31 3.41
CA ALA A 579 31.04 -30.90 2.22
C ALA A 579 30.98 -29.89 1.06
N PRO A 580 32.10 -29.64 0.37
CA PRO A 580 32.17 -28.70 -0.75
C PRO A 580 31.20 -29.04 -1.89
N ALA A 581 30.85 -30.33 -2.04
CA ALA A 581 29.88 -30.80 -3.02
C ALA A 581 28.45 -30.24 -2.81
N LEU A 582 28.12 -29.77 -1.60
CA LEU A 582 26.81 -29.20 -1.26
C LEU A 582 26.75 -27.67 -1.40
N VAL A 583 27.86 -26.99 -1.71
CA VAL A 583 27.88 -25.52 -1.84
C VAL A 583 26.89 -24.99 -2.90
N PRO A 584 26.82 -25.55 -4.12
CA PRO A 584 25.82 -25.12 -5.10
C PRO A 584 24.38 -25.38 -4.64
N TRP A 585 24.17 -26.47 -3.88
CA TRP A 585 22.87 -26.82 -3.30
C TRP A 585 22.43 -25.83 -2.23
N ALA A 586 23.33 -25.36 -1.39
CA ALA A 586 23.03 -24.34 -0.39
C ALA A 586 22.55 -23.02 -1.02
N TRP A 587 23.23 -22.57 -2.08
CA TRP A 587 22.79 -21.41 -2.89
C TRP A 587 21.43 -21.65 -3.55
N GLY A 588 21.24 -22.82 -4.16
CA GLY A 588 19.98 -23.19 -4.82
C GLY A 588 18.81 -23.24 -3.86
N VAL A 589 18.96 -23.90 -2.70
CA VAL A 589 17.92 -23.98 -1.66
C VAL A 589 17.62 -22.61 -1.09
N ASN A 590 18.63 -21.82 -0.72
CA ASN A 590 18.41 -20.46 -0.18
C ASN A 590 17.65 -19.59 -1.18
N GLY A 591 18.09 -19.56 -2.44
CA GLY A 591 17.45 -18.77 -3.50
C GLY A 591 16.02 -19.23 -3.80
N ALA A 592 15.81 -20.53 -3.95
CA ALA A 592 14.49 -21.09 -4.24
C ALA A 592 13.49 -20.83 -3.09
N VAL A 593 13.92 -21.03 -1.85
CA VAL A 593 13.09 -20.77 -0.67
C VAL A 593 12.81 -19.27 -0.51
N SER A 594 13.76 -18.40 -0.86
CA SER A 594 13.55 -16.94 -0.84
C SER A 594 12.44 -16.49 -1.79
N VAL A 595 12.37 -17.06 -3.00
CA VAL A 595 11.29 -16.77 -3.97
C VAL A 595 9.92 -17.21 -3.46
N VAL A 596 9.84 -18.38 -2.81
CA VAL A 596 8.60 -18.84 -2.18
C VAL A 596 8.25 -17.95 -0.99
N ALA A 597 9.24 -17.59 -0.19
CA ALA A 597 9.08 -16.76 1.00
C ALA A 597 8.57 -15.36 0.66
N SER A 598 8.96 -14.75 -0.47
CA SER A 598 8.46 -13.42 -0.83
C SER A 598 6.95 -13.40 -1.09
N VAL A 599 6.43 -14.44 -1.77
CA VAL A 599 4.98 -14.57 -2.01
C VAL A 599 4.26 -14.96 -0.72
N LEU A 600 4.83 -15.86 0.07
CA LEU A 600 4.27 -16.29 1.33
C LEU A 600 4.20 -15.13 2.35
N ALA A 601 5.22 -14.28 2.43
CA ALA A 601 5.23 -13.10 3.29
C ALA A 601 4.04 -12.18 3.00
N ALA A 602 3.72 -11.92 1.72
CA ALA A 602 2.56 -11.13 1.34
C ALA A 602 1.23 -11.79 1.76
N LEU A 603 1.07 -13.11 1.58
CA LEU A 603 -0.13 -13.84 2.01
C LEU A 603 -0.32 -13.83 3.53
N LEU A 604 0.78 -13.99 4.27
CA LEU A 604 0.79 -13.95 5.72
C LEU A 604 0.48 -12.54 6.24
N ALA A 605 1.04 -11.50 5.61
CA ALA A 605 0.74 -10.11 5.94
C ALA A 605 -0.75 -9.78 5.71
N LEU A 606 -1.31 -10.21 4.57
CA LEU A 606 -2.73 -10.04 4.24
C LEU A 606 -3.65 -10.74 5.23
N SER A 607 -3.25 -11.87 5.80
CA SER A 607 -4.12 -12.70 6.66
C SER A 607 -3.95 -12.40 8.16
N TRP A 608 -2.72 -12.16 8.60
CA TRP A 608 -2.33 -12.09 10.01
C TRP A 608 -1.50 -10.87 10.39
N GLY A 609 -1.27 -9.95 9.45
CA GLY A 609 -0.53 -8.71 9.69
C GLY A 609 0.99 -8.83 9.60
N LEU A 610 1.64 -7.67 9.45
CA LEU A 610 3.08 -7.50 9.26
C LEU A 610 3.88 -7.99 10.46
N GLY A 611 3.36 -7.78 11.68
CA GLY A 611 3.98 -8.22 12.91
C GLY A 611 4.13 -9.73 12.95
N THR A 612 3.12 -10.48 12.50
CA THR A 612 3.14 -11.96 12.46
C THR A 612 4.23 -12.48 11.53
N VAL A 613 4.40 -11.86 10.36
CA VAL A 613 5.49 -12.20 9.44
C VAL A 613 6.85 -11.98 10.10
N LEU A 614 7.05 -10.87 10.81
CA LEU A 614 8.28 -10.59 11.56
C LEU A 614 8.56 -11.64 12.65
N ALA A 615 7.52 -12.07 13.39
CA ALA A 615 7.68 -13.11 14.42
C ALA A 615 8.09 -14.46 13.80
N ILE A 616 7.50 -14.83 12.66
CA ILE A 616 7.90 -16.05 11.95
C ILE A 616 9.33 -15.89 11.41
N GLY A 617 9.71 -14.72 10.91
CA GLY A 617 11.08 -14.41 10.52
C GLY A 617 12.08 -14.58 11.67
N ALA A 618 11.76 -14.08 12.86
CA ALA A 618 12.57 -14.30 14.08
C ALA A 618 12.67 -15.80 14.44
N ALA A 619 11.56 -16.53 14.38
CA ALA A 619 11.53 -17.97 14.61
C ALA A 619 12.38 -18.73 13.56
N CYS A 620 12.40 -18.29 12.30
CA CYS A 620 13.26 -18.87 11.27
C CYS A 620 14.74 -18.58 11.53
N TYR A 621 15.12 -17.38 12.00
CA TYR A 621 16.50 -17.11 12.44
C TYR A 621 16.89 -18.00 13.63
N LEU A 622 15.99 -18.23 14.58
CA LEU A 622 16.21 -19.17 15.68
C LEU A 622 16.33 -20.62 15.17
N GLY A 623 15.55 -21.01 14.17
CA GLY A 623 15.65 -22.30 13.50
C GLY A 623 17.00 -22.50 12.80
N ALA A 624 17.48 -21.47 12.08
CA ALA A 624 18.84 -21.43 11.54
C ALA A 624 19.88 -21.54 12.66
N TRP A 625 19.61 -20.96 13.83
CA TRP A 625 20.49 -21.05 14.99
C TRP A 625 20.61 -22.44 15.60
N LEU A 626 19.48 -23.09 15.82
CA LEU A 626 19.42 -24.44 16.34
C LEU A 626 20.10 -25.43 15.41
N THR A 627 19.81 -25.34 14.11
CA THR A 627 20.28 -26.28 13.10
C THR A 627 21.71 -26.00 12.63
N GLY A 628 22.13 -24.74 12.63
CA GLY A 628 23.44 -24.30 12.14
C GLY A 628 24.54 -24.29 13.20
N TRP A 629 24.24 -23.97 14.46
CA TRP A 629 25.27 -23.76 15.48
C TRP A 629 25.01 -24.47 16.82
N ALA A 630 23.75 -24.68 17.24
CA ALA A 630 23.46 -25.27 18.56
C ALA A 630 23.70 -26.79 18.62
N ILE A 631 23.53 -27.51 17.51
CA ILE A 631 23.78 -28.96 17.44
C ILE A 631 25.27 -29.19 17.09
N PRO A 632 26.09 -29.79 17.98
CA PRO A 632 27.49 -30.09 17.66
C PRO A 632 27.56 -31.09 16.51
N SER A 633 28.28 -30.76 15.45
CA SER A 633 28.62 -31.72 14.41
C SER A 633 29.49 -32.81 15.03
N ARG A 634 28.97 -34.03 15.15
CA ARG A 634 29.74 -35.19 15.63
C ARG A 634 31.05 -35.28 14.85
N PRO A 635 32.23 -35.33 15.52
CA PRO A 635 33.50 -35.44 14.82
C PRO A 635 33.52 -36.70 13.95
N ARG A 636 34.15 -36.60 12.77
CA ARG A 636 34.48 -37.77 11.95
C ARG A 636 35.28 -38.74 12.84
N VAL A 637 34.74 -39.92 13.10
CA VAL A 637 35.53 -41.05 13.62
C VAL A 637 36.69 -41.22 12.64
N GLY A 638 37.90 -41.04 13.15
CA GLY A 638 39.13 -41.01 12.36
C GLY A 638 39.27 -42.26 11.51
N VAL A 639 39.70 -42.06 10.27
CA VAL A 639 40.34 -43.11 9.48
C VAL A 639 41.60 -43.51 10.28
N PRO A 640 41.80 -44.80 10.63
CA PRO A 640 43.02 -45.21 11.30
C PRO A 640 44.21 -44.92 10.38
N PRO A 641 45.36 -44.47 10.91
CA PRO A 641 46.53 -44.16 10.09
C PRO A 641 46.93 -45.42 9.32
N SER A 642 47.01 -45.29 8.00
CA SER A 642 47.66 -46.29 7.16
C SER A 642 49.08 -46.47 7.67
N LEU A 643 49.35 -47.63 8.27
CA LEU A 643 50.69 -48.08 8.60
C LEU A 643 51.50 -48.10 7.31
N ALA A 644 52.49 -47.22 7.24
CA ALA A 644 53.58 -47.34 6.31
C ALA A 644 54.31 -48.67 6.57
N ARG A 645 54.39 -49.52 5.54
CA ARG A 645 55.55 -50.35 5.22
C ARG A 645 55.68 -50.44 3.72
#